data_AF-A0A2N8U2P6-F1
#
_entry.id   AF-A0A2N8U2P6-F1
#
_cell.length_a   1.000
_cell.length_b   1.000
_cell.length_c   1.000
_cell.angle_alpha   90.00
_cell.angle_beta   90.00
_cell.angle_gamma   90.00
#
_symmetry.space_group_name_H-M   'P 1'
#
loop_
_entity.id
_entity.type
_entity.pdbx_description
1 polymer ?
#
loop_
_entity_poly.entity_id
_entity_poly.type
_entity_poly.pdbx_seq_one_letter_code
_entity_poly.pdbx_strand_id
1 'polypeptide(L)'
;MSIFKKKKSRILLISLSAGIVVSVSSGALIYNASSDNSLSKLLFSSESDSLLHPSSSVDYSKTVNSITDKNVKELSKQPKVIEKPVEKIEKITPPKIEVKPEEPAATPEPPRITPEIPNYKPDVTSLIQRTEKISIFGVEVNATVLARPDRVVSEADKSRGITNVNPYQNVTVSKLLNIEVTQELENKVIQNALGSEEGQGLGLFSNNLFKIADSIGTKDGLDKAEDVLVRQNPGTWGEQIHRYKALINSGKFKDFLKEGKLEEYERLVKENSFKTANQKYLWIIINLDKSKFTKISQNSLNYLKQGLAIDPRNAIINANGEIDSLVWNVPNQYNTVTSRLSRDNSTRRAFDYDEWYLRSSDSIVDGKFPGWTKNDKTSEYSSTYNIQPNDGIKVFELTRDKPVNDGSKRNSGIVVEIDAANSSGYNKIKELIEKFKANNKEITSYRIFNMGVTSPSQEFKDILKSLPDKLPQLELFFSAQATNTSSLIALKDKNIKELSLYTMGNSLLDSWSFNPWSLNKVEWINTNDYNVSAQYPPNTPIATRISFDTVAFDQEDYSKVGDWERINNGLRMVYFVRNNEPFFQGRHGQGTEPDSSESGNSYPTGLDFSRVPTIKSLRGLVFHDIEKPNNGSRKIKRLTLANSGDSFEISSDELSAAGLENLAIGELEQPKIFFSNGQETKAIKIKLESGKKELDSSAIENLRKFYAYSDSLKVGGKSIKVDSDATELKQQLTGLGYKVEEDNGLKFT
;
A
#
# COMPACT_ATOMS: atom_id res chain seq x y z
N MET A 1 3.43 -53.02 -29.68
CA MET A 1 4.62 -52.38 -30.28
C MET A 1 4.35 -50.90 -30.54
N SER A 2 5.40 -50.06 -30.43
CA SER A 2 5.60 -48.73 -31.05
C SER A 2 5.17 -47.39 -30.39
N ILE A 3 4.37 -47.31 -29.31
CA ILE A 3 4.06 -45.98 -28.70
C ILE A 3 4.96 -45.60 -27.51
N PHE A 4 5.62 -46.58 -26.87
CA PHE A 4 6.39 -46.37 -25.63
C PHE A 4 7.86 -45.94 -25.79
N LYS A 5 8.35 -45.75 -27.03
CA LYS A 5 9.79 -45.47 -27.29
C LYS A 5 10.09 -44.03 -27.74
N LYS A 6 9.11 -43.16 -27.94
CA LYS A 6 9.36 -41.77 -28.38
C LYS A 6 9.32 -40.78 -27.21
N LYS A 7 10.43 -40.05 -26.99
CA LYS A 7 10.62 -39.05 -25.91
C LYS A 7 9.49 -38.00 -25.86
N LYS A 8 8.93 -37.61 -27.02
CA LYS A 8 7.80 -36.68 -27.13
C LYS A 8 6.47 -37.24 -26.59
N SER A 9 6.23 -38.55 -26.70
CA SER A 9 5.00 -39.18 -26.20
C SER A 9 5.00 -39.36 -24.68
N ARG A 10 6.18 -39.50 -24.05
CA ARG A 10 6.31 -39.47 -22.58
C ARG A 10 6.07 -38.07 -22.01
N ILE A 11 6.58 -37.03 -22.66
CA ILE A 11 6.35 -35.64 -22.24
C ILE A 11 4.85 -35.31 -22.31
N LEU A 12 4.16 -35.71 -23.39
CA LEU A 12 2.73 -35.48 -23.56
C LEU A 12 1.89 -36.15 -22.47
N LEU A 13 2.25 -37.38 -22.09
CA LEU A 13 1.57 -38.14 -21.03
C LEU A 13 1.85 -37.59 -19.63
N ILE A 14 3.07 -37.09 -19.38
CA ILE A 14 3.42 -36.39 -18.14
C ILE A 14 2.67 -35.05 -18.04
N SER A 15 2.50 -34.31 -19.14
CA SER A 15 1.68 -33.09 -19.15
C SER A 15 0.17 -33.37 -19.01
N LEU A 16 -0.32 -34.49 -19.54
CA LEU A 16 -1.72 -34.91 -19.38
C LEU A 16 -2.02 -35.45 -17.96
N SER A 17 -1.04 -36.12 -17.33
CA SER A 17 -1.17 -36.57 -15.93
C SER A 17 -0.97 -35.44 -14.92
N ALA A 18 -0.14 -34.44 -15.23
CA ALA A 18 -0.07 -33.18 -14.47
C ALA A 18 -1.38 -32.36 -14.58
N GLY A 19 -2.14 -32.50 -15.67
CA GLY A 19 -3.42 -31.82 -15.87
C GLY A 19 -4.58 -32.34 -15.01
N ILE A 20 -4.48 -33.55 -14.44
CA ILE A 20 -5.57 -34.18 -13.67
C ILE A 20 -5.44 -33.92 -12.16
N VAL A 21 -4.26 -33.50 -11.67
CA VAL A 21 -4.05 -33.13 -10.25
C VAL A 21 -4.33 -31.65 -9.96
N VAL A 22 -4.48 -30.81 -11.00
CA VAL A 22 -4.74 -29.36 -10.84
C VAL A 22 -6.23 -29.02 -10.66
N SER A 23 -7.14 -29.93 -10.97
CA SER A 23 -8.59 -29.68 -10.93
C SER A 23 -9.20 -29.63 -9.52
N VAL A 24 -8.50 -30.08 -8.47
CA VAL A 24 -8.97 -29.98 -7.07
C VAL A 24 -8.31 -28.80 -6.33
N SER A 25 -7.13 -28.36 -6.75
CA SER A 25 -6.40 -27.21 -6.17
C SER A 25 -6.84 -25.85 -6.71
N SER A 26 -7.59 -25.81 -7.82
CA SER A 26 -8.11 -24.57 -8.41
C SER A 26 -9.17 -23.89 -7.52
N GLY A 27 -9.98 -24.65 -6.77
CA GLY A 27 -11.00 -24.08 -5.88
C GLY A 27 -10.41 -23.38 -4.66
N ALA A 28 -9.37 -23.95 -4.04
CA ALA A 28 -8.65 -23.33 -2.94
C ALA A 28 -7.79 -22.14 -3.41
N LEU A 29 -7.23 -22.21 -4.62
CA LEU A 29 -6.53 -21.10 -5.23
C LEU A 29 -7.47 -19.95 -5.61
N ILE A 30 -8.71 -20.19 -6.03
CA ILE A 30 -9.68 -19.11 -6.28
C ILE A 30 -10.24 -18.55 -4.96
N TYR A 31 -10.46 -19.38 -3.94
CA TYR A 31 -10.83 -18.91 -2.60
C TYR A 31 -9.71 -18.05 -1.97
N ASN A 32 -8.45 -18.45 -2.12
CA ASN A 32 -7.30 -17.65 -1.70
C ASN A 32 -6.96 -16.52 -2.68
N ALA A 33 -7.24 -16.60 -3.98
CA ALA A 33 -6.93 -15.52 -4.93
C ALA A 33 -8.02 -14.45 -5.04
N SER A 34 -9.25 -14.77 -4.63
CA SER A 34 -10.31 -13.79 -4.42
C SER A 34 -10.23 -13.14 -3.03
N SER A 35 -9.45 -13.71 -2.10
CA SER A 35 -9.20 -13.14 -0.76
C SER A 35 -7.77 -12.59 -0.55
N ASP A 36 -6.78 -13.01 -1.33
CA ASP A 36 -5.40 -12.50 -1.31
C ASP A 36 -5.05 -11.75 -2.60
N ASN A 37 -4.17 -10.75 -2.44
CA ASN A 37 -3.33 -10.05 -3.41
C ASN A 37 -2.49 -10.96 -4.36
N SER A 38 -2.87 -12.22 -4.60
CA SER A 38 -2.12 -13.16 -5.42
C SER A 38 -2.22 -12.87 -6.92
N LEU A 39 -3.28 -12.20 -7.41
CA LEU A 39 -3.33 -11.73 -8.81
C LEU A 39 -2.32 -10.60 -9.05
N SER A 40 -2.13 -9.70 -8.08
CA SER A 40 -1.01 -8.74 -8.11
C SER A 40 0.34 -9.46 -8.01
N LYS A 41 0.46 -10.52 -7.21
CA LYS A 41 1.70 -11.32 -7.16
C LYS A 41 2.00 -12.04 -8.48
N LEU A 42 0.99 -12.43 -9.27
CA LEU A 42 1.16 -13.08 -10.58
C LEU A 42 1.34 -12.09 -11.74
N LEU A 43 0.76 -10.90 -11.66
CA LEU A 43 0.92 -9.83 -12.66
C LEU A 43 2.18 -8.97 -12.43
N PHE A 44 2.76 -9.00 -11.23
CA PHE A 44 3.97 -8.23 -10.86
C PHE A 44 5.20 -9.11 -10.51
N SER A 45 5.19 -10.44 -10.77
CA SER A 45 6.34 -11.32 -10.49
C SER A 45 7.22 -11.69 -11.68
N SER A 46 7.08 -11.01 -12.82
CA SER A 46 8.02 -11.18 -13.93
C SER A 46 8.45 -9.83 -14.48
N GLU A 47 9.33 -9.15 -13.76
CA GLU A 47 10.51 -8.48 -14.31
C GLU A 47 11.33 -7.92 -13.13
N SER A 48 12.38 -8.66 -12.79
CA SER A 48 13.49 -8.16 -11.98
C SER A 48 14.17 -7.04 -12.75
N ASP A 49 13.93 -5.78 -12.37
CA ASP A 49 14.94 -4.69 -12.39
C ASP A 49 14.37 -3.38 -11.81
N SER A 50 13.65 -3.42 -10.68
CA SER A 50 13.20 -2.18 -10.03
C SER A 50 14.42 -1.44 -9.45
N LEU A 51 14.68 -0.22 -9.93
CA LEU A 51 15.66 0.77 -9.47
C LEU A 51 16.67 0.26 -8.44
N LEU A 52 17.89 -0.02 -8.92
CA LEU A 52 18.98 -0.55 -8.10
C LEU A 52 19.65 0.49 -7.19
N HIS A 53 19.43 1.80 -7.37
CA HIS A 53 20.04 2.82 -6.51
C HIS A 53 19.10 3.99 -6.20
N PRO A 54 18.76 4.23 -4.92
CA PRO A 54 18.23 5.51 -4.48
C PRO A 54 19.31 6.58 -4.69
N SER A 55 19.21 7.39 -5.74
CA SER A 55 20.09 8.54 -5.94
C SER A 55 19.30 9.82 -6.11
N SER A 56 19.67 10.88 -5.40
CA SER A 56 19.14 12.23 -5.60
C SER A 56 19.70 12.93 -6.85
N SER A 57 20.66 12.31 -7.55
CA SER A 57 21.35 12.88 -8.72
C SER A 57 20.72 12.47 -10.05
N VAL A 58 19.49 11.97 -10.05
CA VAL A 58 18.90 11.27 -11.19
C VAL A 58 17.46 11.76 -11.43
N ASP A 59 17.10 11.99 -12.69
CA ASP A 59 15.78 12.45 -13.14
C ASP A 59 14.81 11.27 -13.30
N TYR A 60 13.92 11.11 -12.31
CA TYR A 60 12.87 10.09 -12.31
C TYR A 60 11.54 10.56 -12.93
N SER A 61 11.47 11.77 -13.51
CA SER A 61 10.21 12.31 -14.08
C SER A 61 9.70 11.55 -15.31
N LYS A 62 10.57 10.73 -15.94
CA LYS A 62 10.30 10.01 -17.19
C LYS A 62 10.29 8.48 -17.04
N THR A 63 10.32 7.95 -15.81
CA THR A 63 10.25 6.50 -15.59
C THR A 63 8.80 6.04 -15.76
N VAL A 64 8.51 5.44 -16.92
CA VAL A 64 7.15 5.11 -17.35
C VAL A 64 6.69 3.83 -16.67
N ASN A 65 5.90 3.88 -15.58
CA ASN A 65 5.20 2.74 -14.96
C ASN A 65 5.99 1.42 -14.82
N SER A 66 7.31 1.44 -14.96
CA SER A 66 8.14 0.25 -15.10
C SER A 66 8.93 0.05 -13.83
N ILE A 67 8.81 -1.15 -13.29
CA ILE A 67 9.75 -1.79 -12.40
C ILE A 67 11.13 -2.00 -13.08
N THR A 68 11.55 -1.14 -14.03
CA THR A 68 12.81 -1.29 -14.79
C THR A 68 13.47 0.06 -15.13
N ASP A 69 14.81 0.09 -15.07
CA ASP A 69 15.70 1.26 -15.20
C ASP A 69 16.01 1.70 -16.65
N LYS A 70 15.03 1.65 -17.55
CA LYS A 70 15.26 2.10 -18.93
C LYS A 70 15.18 3.63 -19.01
N ASN A 71 16.30 4.28 -19.36
CA ASN A 71 16.46 5.69 -19.73
C ASN A 71 16.50 6.76 -18.61
N VAL A 72 17.02 6.43 -17.42
CA VAL A 72 17.18 7.43 -16.36
C VAL A 72 18.38 8.35 -16.64
N LYS A 73 18.18 9.67 -16.63
CA LYS A 73 19.23 10.69 -16.92
C LYS A 73 19.74 11.33 -15.63
N GLU A 74 21.02 11.67 -15.55
CA GLU A 74 21.56 12.42 -14.40
C GLU A 74 21.08 13.88 -14.38
N LEU A 75 20.74 14.39 -13.20
CA LEU A 75 20.49 15.81 -12.96
C LEU A 75 21.82 16.56 -13.02
N SER A 76 21.91 17.59 -13.89
CA SER A 76 23.13 18.38 -14.03
C SER A 76 23.50 19.06 -12.71
N LYS A 77 24.73 18.82 -12.21
CA LYS A 77 25.27 19.48 -11.00
C LYS A 77 25.30 21.00 -11.22
N GLN A 78 24.45 21.77 -10.54
CA GLN A 78 24.62 23.22 -10.49
C GLN A 78 25.76 23.58 -9.51
N PRO A 79 26.61 24.58 -9.84
CA PRO A 79 27.73 24.97 -9.00
C PRO A 79 27.26 25.58 -7.67
N LYS A 80 27.98 25.25 -6.59
CA LYS A 80 27.80 25.85 -5.26
C LYS A 80 27.98 27.36 -5.36
N VAL A 81 26.95 28.13 -5.02
CA VAL A 81 27.08 29.56 -4.76
C VAL A 81 27.86 29.73 -3.46
N ILE A 82 29.02 30.38 -3.54
CA ILE A 82 29.84 30.76 -2.40
C ILE A 82 29.20 32.00 -1.78
N GLU A 83 28.63 31.87 -0.57
CA GLU A 83 28.17 33.02 0.20
C GLU A 83 29.36 33.85 0.69
N LYS A 84 29.33 35.16 0.42
CA LYS A 84 30.22 36.13 1.07
C LYS A 84 29.70 36.45 2.47
N PRO A 85 30.58 36.70 3.45
CA PRO A 85 30.17 36.97 4.83
C PRO A 85 29.57 38.37 4.95
N VAL A 86 28.46 38.49 5.69
CA VAL A 86 27.88 39.78 6.11
C VAL A 86 28.29 40.08 7.56
N GLU A 87 28.70 41.33 7.76
CA GLU A 87 29.19 41.90 9.02
C GLU A 87 28.15 41.97 10.15
N LYS A 88 28.71 41.99 11.37
CA LYS A 88 28.06 42.16 12.68
C LYS A 88 27.24 43.44 12.78
N ILE A 89 26.09 43.35 13.46
CA ILE A 89 25.52 44.47 14.23
C ILE A 89 25.21 43.99 15.66
N GLU A 90 25.46 44.90 16.59
CA GLU A 90 25.61 44.73 18.03
C GLU A 90 24.31 44.57 18.86
N LYS A 91 24.55 44.12 20.09
CA LYS A 91 23.68 43.80 21.23
C LYS A 91 22.75 44.94 21.66
N ILE A 92 21.57 44.56 22.16
CA ILE A 92 20.83 45.30 23.19
C ILE A 92 20.41 44.33 24.30
N THR A 93 20.71 44.70 25.54
CA THR A 93 20.50 43.98 26.80
C THR A 93 19.09 44.17 27.37
N PRO A 94 18.60 43.25 28.23
CA PRO A 94 17.20 43.15 28.66
C PRO A 94 16.90 43.91 29.98
N PRO A 95 15.62 44.25 30.26
CA PRO A 95 15.17 44.58 31.61
C PRO A 95 14.62 43.34 32.36
N LYS A 96 14.71 43.43 33.69
CA LYS A 96 14.65 42.37 34.70
C LYS A 96 13.36 42.46 35.54
N ILE A 97 12.65 41.32 35.61
CA ILE A 97 11.93 40.67 36.74
C ILE A 97 10.98 41.49 37.63
N GLU A 98 9.77 40.93 37.85
CA GLU A 98 9.18 40.84 39.20
C GLU A 98 8.42 39.51 39.39
N VAL A 99 8.49 38.99 40.62
CA VAL A 99 8.13 37.62 41.10
C VAL A 99 7.07 37.73 42.19
N LYS A 100 6.12 36.78 42.25
CA LYS A 100 5.60 36.01 43.43
C LYS A 100 4.12 35.59 43.21
N PRO A 101 3.53 34.66 44.01
CA PRO A 101 4.12 33.69 44.97
C PRO A 101 3.61 32.23 44.85
N GLU A 102 4.34 31.30 45.47
CA GLU A 102 3.98 29.90 45.77
C GLU A 102 3.02 29.75 46.96
N GLU A 103 2.29 28.64 46.99
CA GLU A 103 2.06 27.74 48.16
C GLU A 103 1.21 26.52 47.72
N PRO A 104 1.14 25.39 48.47
CA PRO A 104 2.12 24.73 49.32
C PRO A 104 2.27 23.21 49.02
N ALA A 105 3.29 22.62 49.64
CA ALA A 105 3.66 21.20 49.57
C ALA A 105 2.65 20.24 50.21
N ALA A 106 2.58 19.02 49.68
CA ALA A 106 2.12 17.83 50.38
C ALA A 106 3.29 16.85 50.59
N THR A 107 3.44 16.43 51.83
CA THR A 107 4.45 15.53 52.41
C THR A 107 4.31 14.06 51.95
N PRO A 108 5.37 13.25 52.14
CA PRO A 108 5.56 11.94 51.51
C PRO A 108 4.98 10.77 52.33
N GLU A 109 4.64 9.68 51.64
CA GLU A 109 4.32 8.38 52.24
C GLU A 109 5.14 7.23 51.62
N PRO A 110 5.28 6.09 52.35
CA PRO A 110 6.51 5.30 52.50
C PRO A 110 6.60 4.07 51.55
N PRO A 111 7.64 3.19 51.64
CA PRO A 111 8.14 2.43 50.50
C PRO A 111 7.53 1.01 50.32
N ARG A 112 7.77 0.51 49.09
CA ARG A 112 7.89 -0.89 48.63
C ARG A 112 6.60 -1.66 48.30
N ILE A 113 6.57 -2.25 47.10
CA ILE A 113 6.72 -3.70 46.83
C ILE A 113 6.98 -3.84 45.31
N THR A 114 8.01 -4.58 44.93
CA THR A 114 8.26 -5.01 43.55
C THR A 114 7.16 -6.00 43.15
N PRO A 115 6.32 -5.72 42.14
CA PRO A 115 5.43 -6.73 41.60
C PRO A 115 6.25 -7.73 40.78
N GLU A 116 6.10 -9.01 41.08
CA GLU A 116 6.47 -10.09 40.17
C GLU A 116 5.88 -9.82 38.79
N ILE A 117 6.67 -10.11 37.76
CA ILE A 117 6.25 -10.05 36.35
C ILE A 117 4.96 -10.91 36.25
N PRO A 118 3.80 -10.31 35.97
CA PRO A 118 2.63 -11.09 35.65
C PRO A 118 2.96 -11.83 34.37
N ASN A 119 2.86 -13.15 34.40
CA ASN A 119 2.90 -13.99 33.22
C ASN A 119 1.74 -13.53 32.33
N TYR A 120 2.05 -12.66 31.36
CA TYR A 120 1.09 -12.13 30.40
C TYR A 120 0.61 -13.28 29.54
N LYS A 121 -0.51 -13.87 29.93
CA LYS A 121 -1.41 -14.49 28.97
C LYS A 121 -2.26 -13.35 28.42
N PRO A 122 -2.15 -12.99 27.13
CA PRO A 122 -3.17 -12.15 26.54
C PRO A 122 -4.50 -12.86 26.79
N ASP A 123 -5.41 -12.19 27.49
CA ASP A 123 -6.81 -12.56 27.47
C ASP A 123 -7.26 -12.32 26.03
N VAL A 124 -7.18 -13.38 25.22
CA VAL A 124 -7.86 -13.42 23.94
C VAL A 124 -9.32 -13.33 24.33
N THR A 125 -9.91 -12.15 24.25
CA THR A 125 -11.37 -12.01 24.16
C THR A 125 -11.78 -12.99 23.08
N SER A 126 -12.34 -14.12 23.53
CA SER A 126 -12.50 -15.29 22.69
C SER A 126 -13.41 -14.90 21.54
N LEU A 127 -13.11 -15.40 20.35
CA LEU A 127 -13.98 -15.23 19.19
C LEU A 127 -15.37 -15.75 19.59
N ILE A 128 -16.35 -14.85 19.75
CA ILE A 128 -17.69 -15.24 20.18
C ILE A 128 -18.47 -15.62 18.93
N GLN A 129 -18.76 -16.91 18.79
CA GLN A 129 -19.72 -17.39 17.81
C GLN A 129 -21.12 -17.05 18.30
N ARG A 130 -21.91 -16.36 17.47
CA ARG A 130 -23.31 -16.04 17.76
C ARG A 130 -24.19 -16.23 16.54
N THR A 131 -25.48 -16.41 16.78
CA THR A 131 -26.49 -16.44 15.73
C THR A 131 -27.13 -15.05 15.60
N GLU A 132 -27.20 -14.52 14.40
CA GLU A 132 -27.89 -13.26 14.09
C GLU A 132 -28.70 -13.38 12.79
N LYS A 133 -29.72 -12.53 12.63
CA LYS A 133 -30.47 -12.45 11.37
C LYS A 133 -29.76 -11.54 10.39
N ILE A 134 -29.65 -11.97 9.14
CA ILE A 134 -28.99 -11.23 8.07
C ILE A 134 -29.90 -11.15 6.85
N SER A 135 -29.77 -10.09 6.06
CA SER A 135 -30.50 -9.96 4.79
C SER A 135 -29.58 -10.29 3.62
N ILE A 136 -29.97 -11.28 2.82
CA ILE A 136 -29.34 -11.56 1.52
C ILE A 136 -30.38 -11.33 0.46
N PHE A 137 -30.12 -10.35 -0.41
CA PHE A 137 -31.05 -9.96 -1.48
C PHE A 137 -32.49 -9.65 -1.00
N GLY A 138 -32.63 -9.12 0.22
CA GLY A 138 -33.92 -8.80 0.84
C GLY A 138 -34.57 -9.94 1.61
N VAL A 139 -34.01 -11.16 1.58
CA VAL A 139 -34.51 -12.31 2.37
C VAL A 139 -33.77 -12.37 3.69
N GLU A 140 -34.51 -12.40 4.80
CA GLU A 140 -33.94 -12.59 6.13
C GLU A 140 -33.64 -14.07 6.40
N VAL A 141 -32.41 -14.37 6.81
CA VAL A 141 -31.99 -15.74 7.20
C VAL A 141 -31.17 -15.71 8.48
N ASN A 142 -31.19 -16.83 9.21
CA ASN A 142 -30.32 -17.01 10.36
C ASN A 142 -28.89 -17.27 9.87
N ALA A 143 -27.93 -16.57 10.48
CA ALA A 143 -26.52 -16.72 10.20
C ALA A 143 -25.75 -17.01 11.48
N THR A 144 -24.78 -17.90 11.37
CA THR A 144 -23.72 -18.01 12.37
C THR A 144 -22.60 -17.08 11.98
N VAL A 145 -22.28 -16.15 12.87
CA VAL A 145 -21.15 -15.23 12.71
C VAL A 145 -20.15 -15.40 13.83
N LEU A 146 -18.90 -15.11 13.50
CA LEU A 146 -17.81 -15.00 14.45
C LEU A 146 -17.55 -13.52 14.72
N ALA A 147 -17.92 -13.07 15.91
CA ALA A 147 -17.59 -11.73 16.37
C ALA A 147 -16.07 -11.64 16.53
N ARG A 148 -15.49 -10.57 15.95
CA ARG A 148 -14.06 -10.31 16.07
C ARG A 148 -13.83 -9.53 17.36
N PRO A 149 -12.82 -9.92 18.18
CA PRO A 149 -12.45 -9.12 19.33
C PRO A 149 -11.88 -7.77 18.90
N ASP A 150 -11.99 -6.80 19.80
CA ASP A 150 -11.26 -5.54 19.63
C ASP A 150 -9.77 -5.77 19.69
N ARG A 151 -9.03 -4.91 18.98
CA ARG A 151 -7.58 -4.96 18.97
C ARG A 151 -7.03 -4.60 20.35
N VAL A 152 -6.29 -5.52 20.97
CA VAL A 152 -5.60 -5.26 22.24
C VAL A 152 -4.26 -4.58 21.97
N VAL A 153 -4.02 -3.46 22.65
CA VAL A 153 -2.79 -2.67 22.56
C VAL A 153 -2.07 -2.73 23.92
N SER A 154 -0.77 -3.06 23.92
CA SER A 154 0.04 -3.15 25.14
C SER A 154 0.15 -1.78 25.84
N GLU A 155 0.01 -1.76 27.17
CA GLU A 155 0.24 -0.57 28.00
C GLU A 155 1.70 -0.08 27.88
N ALA A 156 2.65 -0.98 27.66
CA ALA A 156 4.04 -0.63 27.44
C ALA A 156 4.23 0.15 26.13
N ASP A 157 3.46 -0.17 25.09
CA ASP A 157 3.51 0.57 23.82
C ASP A 157 2.81 1.93 23.92
N LYS A 158 1.74 2.02 24.70
CA LYS A 158 1.07 3.29 25.01
C LYS A 158 2.00 4.23 25.77
N SER A 159 2.70 3.73 26.79
CA SER A 159 3.62 4.55 27.60
C SER A 159 4.85 5.03 26.81
N ARG A 160 5.30 4.25 25.83
CA ARG A 160 6.34 4.64 24.86
C ARG A 160 5.85 5.65 23.81
N GLY A 161 4.55 5.92 23.72
CA GLY A 161 3.97 6.87 22.76
C GLY A 161 4.06 6.41 21.30
N ILE A 162 4.07 5.09 21.05
CA ILE A 162 4.19 4.50 19.70
C ILE A 162 2.89 3.89 19.18
N THR A 163 1.80 4.01 19.95
CA THR A 163 0.46 3.62 19.55
C THR A 163 -0.22 4.71 18.74
N ASN A 164 -1.20 4.36 17.92
CA ASN A 164 -2.04 5.35 17.28
C ASN A 164 -2.84 6.14 18.34
N VAL A 165 -2.90 7.47 18.20
CA VAL A 165 -3.66 8.38 19.07
C VAL A 165 -5.15 8.00 19.11
N ASN A 166 -5.68 7.59 17.95
CA ASN A 166 -7.04 7.09 17.81
C ASN A 166 -6.98 5.68 17.21
N PRO A 167 -7.13 4.61 18.02
CA PRO A 167 -6.91 3.23 17.60
C PRO A 167 -7.53 2.92 16.23
N TYR A 168 -6.71 2.36 15.35
CA TYR A 168 -7.17 1.86 14.07
C TYR A 168 -7.58 0.40 14.21
N GLN A 169 -8.69 0.03 13.58
CA GLN A 169 -9.13 -1.35 13.42
C GLN A 169 -9.34 -1.58 11.93
N ASN A 170 -8.67 -2.54 11.34
CA ASN A 170 -8.77 -2.79 9.90
C ASN A 170 -10.07 -3.52 9.55
N VAL A 171 -10.48 -4.48 10.39
CA VAL A 171 -11.69 -5.27 10.20
C VAL A 171 -12.71 -4.98 11.30
N THR A 172 -13.83 -4.36 10.94
CA THR A 172 -14.95 -4.05 11.87
C THR A 172 -16.15 -4.97 11.73
N VAL A 173 -16.24 -5.72 10.64
CA VAL A 173 -17.35 -6.62 10.38
C VAL A 173 -17.07 -7.99 10.96
N SER A 174 -18.11 -8.66 11.47
CA SER A 174 -18.02 -10.06 11.88
C SER A 174 -17.64 -10.96 10.69
N LYS A 175 -17.07 -12.12 10.97
CA LYS A 175 -16.83 -13.13 9.93
C LYS A 175 -18.08 -14.02 9.80
N LEU A 176 -18.71 -14.03 8.64
CA LEU A 176 -19.81 -14.94 8.33
C LEU A 176 -19.27 -16.37 8.18
N LEU A 177 -19.82 -17.32 8.94
CA LEU A 177 -19.38 -18.72 8.92
C LEU A 177 -20.35 -19.60 8.12
N ASN A 178 -21.64 -19.47 8.40
CA ASN A 178 -22.68 -20.20 7.70
C ASN A 178 -24.02 -19.45 7.79
N ILE A 179 -24.93 -19.83 6.90
CA ILE A 179 -26.32 -19.38 6.91
C ILE A 179 -27.27 -20.57 6.80
N GLU A 180 -28.48 -20.37 7.28
CA GLU A 180 -29.61 -21.22 6.96
C GLU A 180 -30.10 -20.91 5.54
N VAL A 181 -29.97 -21.87 4.62
CA VAL A 181 -30.47 -21.72 3.25
C VAL A 181 -31.92 -22.16 3.18
N THR A 182 -32.81 -21.19 3.00
CA THR A 182 -34.25 -21.42 2.80
C THR A 182 -34.59 -21.50 1.31
N GLN A 183 -35.72 -22.15 0.97
CA GLN A 183 -36.19 -22.19 -0.42
C GLN A 183 -36.47 -20.78 -0.98
N GLU A 184 -36.93 -19.87 -0.13
CA GLU A 184 -37.14 -18.46 -0.49
C GLU A 184 -35.82 -17.78 -0.90
N LEU A 185 -34.75 -18.00 -0.12
CA LEU A 185 -33.43 -17.47 -0.44
C LEU A 185 -32.90 -18.04 -1.76
N GLU A 186 -32.99 -19.36 -1.97
CA GLU A 186 -32.58 -19.99 -3.23
C GLU A 186 -33.30 -19.38 -4.43
N ASN A 187 -34.62 -19.22 -4.33
CA ASN A 187 -35.43 -18.61 -5.38
C ASN A 187 -34.99 -17.16 -5.66
N LYS A 188 -34.65 -16.39 -4.63
CA LYS A 188 -34.18 -15.01 -4.79
C LYS A 188 -32.79 -14.94 -5.43
N VAL A 189 -31.89 -15.85 -5.06
CA VAL A 189 -30.56 -15.99 -5.69
C VAL A 189 -30.71 -16.32 -7.17
N ILE A 190 -31.60 -17.26 -7.53
CA ILE A 190 -31.93 -17.60 -8.92
C ILE A 190 -32.45 -16.37 -9.68
N GLN A 191 -33.43 -15.67 -9.12
CA GLN A 191 -34.00 -14.47 -9.74
C GLN A 191 -32.94 -13.41 -10.03
N ASN A 192 -32.05 -13.13 -9.07
CA ASN A 192 -30.98 -12.16 -9.25
C ASN A 192 -29.92 -12.61 -10.26
N ALA A 193 -29.54 -13.89 -10.26
CA ALA A 193 -28.59 -14.43 -11.24
C ALA A 193 -29.15 -14.38 -12.68
N LEU A 194 -30.45 -14.62 -12.85
CA LEU A 194 -31.11 -14.50 -14.15
C LEU A 194 -31.34 -13.04 -14.58
N GLY A 195 -31.40 -12.11 -13.62
CA GLY A 195 -31.64 -10.68 -13.84
C GLY A 195 -33.08 -10.26 -13.50
N SER A 196 -33.21 -9.07 -12.90
CA SER A 196 -34.48 -8.44 -12.48
C SER A 196 -34.81 -7.20 -13.31
N GLU A 197 -36.06 -6.73 -13.25
CA GLU A 197 -36.52 -5.50 -13.94
C GLU A 197 -35.84 -4.23 -13.43
N GLU A 198 -35.46 -4.19 -12.15
CA GLU A 198 -34.77 -3.07 -11.49
C GLU A 198 -33.26 -2.99 -11.84
N GLY A 199 -32.69 -4.07 -12.39
CA GLY A 199 -31.25 -4.23 -12.62
C GLY A 199 -30.83 -4.11 -14.08
N GLN A 200 -31.05 -2.95 -14.72
CA GLN A 200 -30.57 -2.75 -16.09
C GLN A 200 -29.05 -3.00 -16.19
N GLY A 201 -28.65 -4.04 -16.92
CA GLY A 201 -27.25 -4.35 -17.21
C GLY A 201 -26.61 -5.49 -16.40
N LEU A 202 -27.35 -6.19 -15.53
CA LEU A 202 -26.83 -7.29 -14.69
C LEU A 202 -27.53 -8.63 -14.97
N GLY A 203 -26.90 -9.75 -14.57
CA GLY A 203 -27.49 -11.09 -14.70
C GLY A 203 -27.33 -11.75 -16.08
N LEU A 204 -27.85 -12.97 -16.21
CA LEU A 204 -27.78 -13.76 -17.44
C LEU A 204 -28.72 -13.20 -18.53
N PHE A 205 -29.95 -12.78 -18.21
CA PHE A 205 -30.93 -12.39 -19.24
C PHE A 205 -31.22 -10.89 -19.27
N SER A 206 -30.56 -10.09 -18.43
CA SER A 206 -30.75 -8.62 -18.35
C SER A 206 -29.48 -7.80 -18.61
N ASN A 207 -28.39 -8.47 -19.04
CA ASN A 207 -27.15 -7.81 -19.43
C ASN A 207 -27.22 -7.16 -20.82
N ASN A 208 -26.29 -6.24 -21.09
CA ASN A 208 -26.27 -5.47 -22.34
C ASN A 208 -26.05 -6.35 -23.57
N LEU A 209 -25.24 -7.41 -23.49
CA LEU A 209 -25.07 -8.34 -24.62
C LEU A 209 -26.42 -8.98 -24.97
N PHE A 210 -27.11 -9.56 -23.98
CA PHE A 210 -28.37 -10.26 -24.19
C PHE A 210 -29.43 -9.32 -24.78
N LYS A 211 -29.57 -8.10 -24.26
CA LYS A 211 -30.50 -7.10 -24.78
C LYS A 211 -30.20 -6.71 -26.23
N ILE A 212 -28.92 -6.49 -26.56
CA ILE A 212 -28.52 -6.14 -27.93
C ILE A 212 -28.68 -7.34 -28.86
N ALA A 213 -28.33 -8.54 -28.42
CA ALA A 213 -28.49 -9.77 -29.18
C ALA A 213 -29.96 -10.05 -29.48
N ASP A 214 -30.84 -9.93 -28.49
CA ASP A 214 -32.29 -10.11 -28.66
C ASP A 214 -32.88 -9.03 -29.59
N SER A 215 -32.52 -7.75 -29.39
CA SER A 215 -33.05 -6.67 -30.23
C SER A 215 -32.57 -6.75 -31.67
N ILE A 216 -31.25 -6.87 -31.92
CA ILE A 216 -30.69 -6.88 -33.28
C ILE A 216 -30.94 -8.23 -33.95
N GLY A 217 -30.72 -9.33 -33.23
CA GLY A 217 -30.87 -10.68 -33.77
C GLY A 217 -32.32 -11.00 -34.16
N THR A 218 -33.30 -10.46 -33.44
CA THR A 218 -34.73 -10.64 -33.77
C THR A 218 -35.23 -9.66 -34.83
N LYS A 219 -34.76 -8.40 -34.84
CA LYS A 219 -35.26 -7.36 -35.78
C LYS A 219 -34.49 -7.30 -37.10
N ASP A 220 -33.17 -7.38 -37.04
CA ASP A 220 -32.26 -7.14 -38.18
C ASP A 220 -31.57 -8.43 -38.68
N GLY A 221 -31.68 -9.52 -37.90
CA GLY A 221 -31.17 -10.85 -38.25
C GLY A 221 -29.76 -11.15 -37.73
N LEU A 222 -29.39 -12.43 -37.83
CA LEU A 222 -28.15 -12.97 -37.25
C LEU A 222 -26.87 -12.41 -37.87
N ASP A 223 -26.87 -12.06 -39.16
CA ASP A 223 -25.70 -11.47 -39.83
C ASP A 223 -25.33 -10.12 -39.21
N LYS A 224 -26.33 -9.27 -38.95
CA LYS A 224 -26.11 -7.94 -38.33
C LYS A 224 -25.74 -8.07 -36.85
N ALA A 225 -26.36 -8.99 -36.14
CA ALA A 225 -26.04 -9.28 -34.74
C ALA A 225 -24.58 -9.77 -34.59
N GLU A 226 -24.12 -10.66 -35.47
CA GLU A 226 -22.73 -11.13 -35.47
C GLU A 226 -21.74 -10.00 -35.77
N ASP A 227 -22.04 -9.13 -36.73
CA ASP A 227 -21.17 -7.99 -37.05
C ASP A 227 -20.97 -7.05 -35.85
N VAL A 228 -22.07 -6.64 -35.22
CA VAL A 228 -22.05 -5.69 -34.09
C VAL A 228 -21.47 -6.31 -32.83
N LEU A 229 -21.90 -7.52 -32.47
CA LEU A 229 -21.55 -8.11 -31.17
C LEU A 229 -20.24 -8.87 -31.19
N VAL A 230 -19.88 -9.49 -32.32
CA VAL A 230 -18.73 -10.39 -32.40
C VAL A 230 -17.56 -9.73 -33.12
N ARG A 231 -17.78 -9.15 -34.29
CA ARG A 231 -16.69 -8.60 -35.11
C ARG A 231 -16.21 -7.25 -34.60
N GLN A 232 -17.13 -6.35 -34.24
CA GLN A 232 -16.80 -5.04 -33.70
C GLN A 232 -16.38 -5.09 -32.23
N ASN A 233 -16.84 -6.10 -31.47
CA ASN A 233 -16.60 -6.22 -30.02
C ASN A 233 -16.11 -7.63 -29.57
N PRO A 234 -15.01 -8.16 -30.15
CA PRO A 234 -14.60 -9.55 -29.93
C PRO A 234 -14.24 -9.88 -28.48
N GLY A 235 -13.68 -8.93 -27.73
CA GLY A 235 -13.35 -9.10 -26.31
C GLY A 235 -14.60 -9.30 -25.45
N THR A 236 -15.57 -8.38 -25.58
CA THR A 236 -16.86 -8.46 -24.88
C THR A 236 -17.63 -9.71 -25.26
N TRP A 237 -17.63 -10.11 -26.54
CA TRP A 237 -18.22 -11.39 -26.96
C TRP A 237 -17.61 -12.59 -26.24
N GLY A 238 -16.27 -12.66 -26.19
CA GLY A 238 -15.54 -13.75 -25.54
C GLY A 238 -15.88 -13.89 -24.05
N GLU A 239 -15.96 -12.78 -23.32
CA GLU A 239 -16.33 -12.77 -21.90
C GLU A 239 -17.77 -13.21 -21.67
N GLN A 240 -18.69 -12.75 -22.52
CA GLN A 240 -20.12 -12.99 -22.31
C GLN A 240 -20.58 -14.36 -22.82
N ILE A 241 -20.03 -14.86 -23.94
CA ILE A 241 -20.40 -16.19 -24.48
C ILE A 241 -20.02 -17.31 -23.52
N HIS A 242 -18.92 -17.13 -22.76
CA HIS A 242 -18.46 -18.10 -21.77
C HIS A 242 -19.57 -18.51 -20.79
N ARG A 243 -20.47 -17.59 -20.47
CA ARG A 243 -21.58 -17.78 -19.51
C ARG A 243 -22.60 -18.83 -19.94
N TYR A 244 -22.70 -19.15 -21.23
CA TYR A 244 -23.64 -20.14 -21.79
C TYR A 244 -22.94 -21.31 -22.48
N LYS A 245 -21.64 -21.19 -22.73
CA LYS A 245 -20.87 -22.09 -23.60
C LYS A 245 -20.94 -23.55 -23.15
N ALA A 246 -20.96 -23.81 -21.84
CA ALA A 246 -21.07 -25.16 -21.31
C ALA A 246 -22.41 -25.83 -21.67
N LEU A 247 -23.53 -25.12 -21.50
CA LEU A 247 -24.86 -25.59 -21.89
C LEU A 247 -24.98 -25.79 -23.41
N ILE A 248 -24.45 -24.84 -24.18
CA ILE A 248 -24.51 -24.89 -25.64
C ILE A 248 -23.72 -26.10 -26.17
N ASN A 249 -22.49 -26.29 -25.69
CA ASN A 249 -21.62 -27.36 -26.15
C ASN A 249 -22.07 -28.75 -25.69
N SER A 250 -22.82 -28.85 -24.58
CA SER A 250 -23.37 -30.13 -24.13
C SER A 250 -24.54 -30.63 -25.00
N GLY A 251 -25.14 -29.75 -25.81
CA GLY A 251 -26.34 -30.05 -26.58
C GLY A 251 -27.62 -30.03 -25.76
N LYS A 252 -27.54 -29.93 -24.43
CA LYS A 252 -28.72 -29.90 -23.55
C LYS A 252 -29.49 -28.58 -23.61
N PHE A 253 -28.93 -27.53 -24.22
CA PHE A 253 -29.66 -26.27 -24.45
C PHE A 253 -31.04 -26.49 -25.11
N LYS A 254 -31.22 -27.58 -25.87
CA LYS A 254 -32.48 -27.98 -26.50
C LYS A 254 -33.65 -28.04 -25.52
N ASP A 255 -33.41 -28.52 -24.30
CA ASP A 255 -34.44 -28.66 -23.26
C ASP A 255 -34.87 -27.29 -22.70
N PHE A 256 -34.02 -26.28 -22.87
CA PHE A 256 -34.16 -24.93 -22.34
C PHE A 256 -34.60 -23.90 -23.38
N LEU A 257 -34.91 -24.31 -24.61
CA LEU A 257 -35.42 -23.41 -25.65
C LEU A 257 -36.87 -22.99 -25.36
N LYS A 258 -37.26 -21.81 -25.83
CA LYS A 258 -38.66 -21.35 -25.88
C LYS A 258 -39.53 -22.34 -26.68
N GLU A 259 -40.83 -22.34 -26.40
CA GLU A 259 -41.79 -23.21 -27.09
C GLU A 259 -41.72 -23.04 -28.62
N GLY A 260 -41.74 -24.16 -29.36
CA GLY A 260 -41.65 -24.19 -30.84
C GLY A 260 -40.27 -23.90 -31.44
N LYS A 261 -39.26 -23.58 -30.61
CA LYS A 261 -37.91 -23.24 -31.11
C LYS A 261 -37.02 -24.46 -31.33
N LEU A 262 -37.33 -25.61 -30.74
CA LEU A 262 -36.56 -26.83 -31.00
C LEU A 262 -36.70 -27.27 -32.46
N GLU A 263 -37.92 -27.30 -32.98
CA GLU A 263 -38.22 -27.66 -34.36
C GLU A 263 -37.59 -26.65 -35.35
N GLU A 264 -37.65 -25.36 -35.01
CA GLU A 264 -37.00 -24.30 -35.79
C GLU A 264 -35.48 -24.48 -35.83
N TYR A 265 -34.85 -24.74 -34.68
CA TYR A 265 -33.42 -24.99 -34.61
C TYR A 265 -33.01 -26.19 -35.47
N GLU A 266 -33.73 -27.30 -35.38
CA GLU A 266 -33.42 -28.51 -36.14
C GLU A 266 -33.61 -28.31 -37.64
N ARG A 267 -34.62 -27.53 -38.05
CA ARG A 267 -34.79 -27.10 -39.44
C ARG A 267 -33.60 -26.25 -39.91
N LEU A 268 -33.21 -25.21 -39.16
CA LEU A 268 -32.09 -24.33 -39.51
C LEU A 268 -30.75 -25.07 -39.60
N VAL A 269 -30.53 -26.08 -38.74
CA VAL A 269 -29.35 -26.95 -38.82
C VAL A 269 -29.40 -27.82 -40.07
N LYS A 270 -30.55 -28.42 -40.38
CA LYS A 270 -30.72 -29.28 -41.57
C LYS A 270 -30.55 -28.50 -42.88
N GLU A 271 -31.01 -27.26 -42.92
CA GLU A 271 -30.91 -26.34 -44.06
C GLU A 271 -29.53 -25.66 -44.15
N ASN A 272 -28.62 -25.91 -43.20
CA ASN A 272 -27.32 -25.26 -43.10
C ASN A 272 -27.41 -23.72 -43.07
N SER A 273 -28.44 -23.20 -42.39
CA SER A 273 -28.78 -21.77 -42.37
C SER A 273 -27.86 -20.92 -41.49
N PHE A 274 -27.07 -21.55 -40.60
CA PHE A 274 -26.05 -20.86 -39.80
C PHE A 274 -24.73 -20.79 -40.56
N LYS A 275 -24.30 -19.58 -40.96
CA LYS A 275 -23.04 -19.39 -41.71
C LYS A 275 -21.80 -19.56 -40.83
N THR A 276 -21.93 -19.29 -39.53
CA THR A 276 -20.83 -19.38 -38.57
C THR A 276 -21.28 -20.02 -37.26
N ALA A 277 -20.32 -20.49 -36.45
CA ALA A 277 -20.59 -20.98 -35.10
C ALA A 277 -21.15 -19.87 -34.18
N ASN A 278 -20.76 -18.61 -34.38
CA ASN A 278 -21.25 -17.51 -33.57
C ASN A 278 -22.72 -17.18 -33.87
N GLN A 279 -23.15 -17.28 -35.14
CA GLN A 279 -24.57 -17.14 -35.49
C GLN A 279 -25.42 -18.20 -34.80
N LYS A 280 -24.93 -19.44 -34.78
CA LYS A 280 -25.57 -20.54 -34.05
C LYS A 280 -25.66 -20.24 -32.55
N TYR A 281 -24.58 -19.75 -31.93
CA TYR A 281 -24.55 -19.41 -30.51
C TYR A 281 -25.48 -18.24 -30.17
N LEU A 282 -25.48 -17.18 -30.96
CA LEU A 282 -26.39 -16.04 -30.81
C LEU A 282 -27.85 -16.51 -30.90
N TRP A 283 -28.18 -17.30 -31.91
CA TRP A 283 -29.54 -17.81 -32.08
C TRP A 283 -29.98 -18.64 -30.88
N ILE A 284 -29.11 -19.53 -30.36
CA ILE A 284 -29.43 -20.33 -29.18
C ILE A 284 -29.72 -19.42 -27.99
N ILE A 285 -28.82 -18.47 -27.69
CA ILE A 285 -28.96 -17.57 -26.52
C ILE A 285 -30.28 -16.77 -26.58
N ILE A 286 -30.60 -16.18 -27.73
CA ILE A 286 -31.83 -15.39 -27.93
C ILE A 286 -33.09 -16.24 -27.70
N ASN A 287 -33.02 -17.54 -28.01
CA ASN A 287 -34.15 -18.46 -27.93
C ASN A 287 -34.17 -19.32 -26.66
N LEU A 288 -33.29 -19.07 -25.68
CA LEU A 288 -33.39 -19.68 -24.36
C LEU A 288 -34.60 -19.11 -23.59
N ASP A 289 -35.30 -19.98 -22.87
CA ASP A 289 -36.40 -19.60 -21.98
C ASP A 289 -35.87 -19.44 -20.55
N LYS A 290 -35.86 -18.19 -20.07
CA LYS A 290 -35.45 -17.82 -18.70
C LYS A 290 -36.19 -18.64 -17.65
N SER A 291 -37.46 -18.96 -17.86
CA SER A 291 -38.31 -19.62 -16.85
C SER A 291 -37.91 -21.07 -16.57
N LYS A 292 -37.15 -21.70 -17.48
CA LYS A 292 -36.68 -23.08 -17.35
C LYS A 292 -35.43 -23.25 -16.47
N PHE A 293 -34.77 -22.15 -16.11
CA PHE A 293 -33.58 -22.16 -15.24
C PHE A 293 -33.98 -22.01 -13.77
N THR A 294 -34.37 -23.11 -13.14
CA THR A 294 -35.00 -23.10 -11.80
C THR A 294 -34.10 -23.63 -10.68
N LYS A 295 -32.84 -23.98 -10.97
CA LYS A 295 -31.93 -24.61 -10.00
C LYS A 295 -30.57 -23.94 -10.03
N ILE A 296 -29.98 -23.77 -8.85
CA ILE A 296 -28.55 -23.50 -8.70
C ILE A 296 -27.78 -24.83 -8.64
N SER A 297 -26.51 -24.81 -9.05
CA SER A 297 -25.64 -25.98 -8.96
C SER A 297 -25.32 -26.32 -7.50
N GLN A 298 -24.93 -27.57 -7.24
CA GLN A 298 -24.47 -27.98 -5.90
C GLN A 298 -23.26 -27.16 -5.42
N ASN A 299 -22.40 -26.73 -6.34
CA ASN A 299 -21.25 -25.88 -6.04
C ASN A 299 -21.72 -24.52 -5.50
N SER A 300 -22.61 -23.84 -6.23
CA SER A 300 -23.19 -22.57 -5.78
C SER A 300 -24.01 -22.70 -4.50
N LEU A 301 -24.72 -23.82 -4.30
CA LEU A 301 -25.43 -24.10 -3.05
C LEU A 301 -24.46 -24.23 -1.85
N ASN A 302 -23.31 -24.87 -2.04
CA ASN A 302 -22.29 -24.99 -0.99
C ASN A 302 -21.68 -23.65 -0.60
N TYR A 303 -21.49 -22.75 -1.56
CA TYR A 303 -21.07 -21.36 -1.30
C TYR A 303 -22.18 -20.56 -0.62
N LEU A 304 -23.42 -20.72 -1.07
CA LEU A 304 -24.56 -20.05 -0.45
C LEU A 304 -24.71 -20.43 1.02
N LYS A 305 -24.51 -21.70 1.39
CA LYS A 305 -24.48 -22.17 2.80
C LYS A 305 -23.41 -21.50 3.66
N GLN A 306 -22.34 -21.00 3.05
CA GLN A 306 -21.29 -20.21 3.71
C GLN A 306 -21.60 -18.71 3.71
N GLY A 307 -22.78 -18.31 3.20
CA GLY A 307 -23.21 -16.93 3.07
C GLY A 307 -22.74 -16.24 1.78
N LEU A 308 -22.14 -16.98 0.84
CA LEU A 308 -21.60 -16.43 -0.41
C LEU A 308 -22.62 -16.61 -1.54
N ALA A 309 -23.24 -15.52 -1.97
CA ALA A 309 -24.28 -15.54 -2.99
C ALA A 309 -23.70 -15.36 -4.40
N ILE A 310 -24.39 -15.89 -5.43
CA ILE A 310 -23.97 -15.75 -6.83
C ILE A 310 -23.88 -14.26 -7.19
N ASP A 311 -22.74 -13.84 -7.74
CA ASP A 311 -22.61 -12.54 -8.38
C ASP A 311 -23.33 -12.56 -9.74
N PRO A 312 -24.38 -11.74 -9.96
CA PRO A 312 -25.11 -11.69 -11.23
C PRO A 312 -24.22 -11.38 -12.45
N ARG A 313 -23.08 -10.69 -12.28
CA ARG A 313 -22.14 -10.39 -13.37
C ARG A 313 -21.32 -11.62 -13.78
N ASN A 314 -21.08 -12.53 -12.84
CA ASN A 314 -20.27 -13.72 -13.00
C ASN A 314 -21.10 -15.01 -13.08
N ALA A 315 -22.43 -14.89 -13.03
CA ALA A 315 -23.35 -16.00 -13.19
C ALA A 315 -23.16 -16.68 -14.56
N ILE A 316 -23.16 -18.01 -14.54
CA ILE A 316 -23.03 -18.90 -15.70
C ILE A 316 -24.12 -19.97 -15.67
N ILE A 317 -24.33 -20.65 -16.79
CA ILE A 317 -25.19 -21.82 -16.90
C ILE A 317 -24.32 -23.02 -17.25
N ASN A 318 -24.33 -24.04 -16.39
CA ASN A 318 -23.52 -25.24 -16.58
C ASN A 318 -24.11 -26.17 -17.65
N ALA A 319 -23.41 -27.27 -17.94
CA ALA A 319 -23.81 -28.23 -18.97
C ALA A 319 -25.19 -28.87 -18.75
N ASN A 320 -25.69 -28.89 -17.51
CA ASN A 320 -26.99 -29.45 -17.11
C ASN A 320 -28.11 -28.41 -17.06
N GLY A 321 -27.82 -27.13 -17.34
CA GLY A 321 -28.80 -26.05 -17.22
C GLY A 321 -29.03 -25.58 -15.80
N GLU A 322 -28.10 -25.83 -14.89
CA GLU A 322 -28.11 -25.25 -13.53
C GLU A 322 -27.32 -23.94 -13.53
N ILE A 323 -27.76 -23.00 -12.71
CA ILE A 323 -27.11 -21.71 -12.52
C ILE A 323 -25.91 -21.88 -11.58
N ASP A 324 -24.75 -21.42 -12.02
CA ASP A 324 -23.53 -21.41 -11.22
C ASP A 324 -22.86 -20.02 -11.30
N SER A 325 -21.69 -19.86 -10.70
CA SER A 325 -20.91 -18.63 -10.82
C SER A 325 -19.42 -18.91 -10.97
N LEU A 326 -18.70 -17.94 -11.53
CA LEU A 326 -17.25 -17.87 -11.43
C LEU A 326 -16.80 -17.18 -10.13
N VAL A 327 -17.67 -16.35 -9.55
CA VAL A 327 -17.40 -15.55 -8.34
C VAL A 327 -18.65 -15.47 -7.47
N TRP A 328 -18.49 -15.62 -6.15
CA TRP A 328 -19.57 -15.42 -5.18
C TRP A 328 -19.25 -14.22 -4.30
N ASN A 329 -20.27 -13.43 -3.99
CA ASN A 329 -20.14 -12.23 -3.19
C ASN A 329 -20.59 -12.50 -1.75
N VAL A 330 -19.82 -11.96 -0.83
CA VAL A 330 -20.24 -11.79 0.57
C VAL A 330 -21.28 -10.66 0.65
N PRO A 331 -22.29 -10.74 1.54
CA PRO A 331 -23.22 -9.63 1.76
C PRO A 331 -22.45 -8.38 2.17
N ASN A 332 -22.91 -7.20 1.72
CA ASN A 332 -22.18 -5.94 1.90
C ASN A 332 -21.78 -5.67 3.37
N GLN A 333 -22.67 -5.99 4.31
CA GLN A 333 -22.44 -5.83 5.75
C GLN A 333 -21.32 -6.72 6.34
N TYR A 334 -20.86 -7.73 5.60
CA TYR A 334 -19.73 -8.60 5.95
C TYR A 334 -18.55 -8.44 4.99
N ASN A 335 -18.65 -7.52 4.02
CA ASN A 335 -17.55 -7.21 3.12
C ASN A 335 -16.53 -6.33 3.86
N THR A 336 -15.42 -6.93 4.26
CA THR A 336 -14.37 -6.27 5.06
C THR A 336 -13.78 -5.05 4.36
N VAL A 337 -13.57 -5.12 3.04
CA VAL A 337 -12.93 -4.06 2.26
C VAL A 337 -13.85 -2.85 2.13
N THR A 338 -15.05 -3.03 1.57
CA THR A 338 -15.98 -1.92 1.32
C THR A 338 -16.47 -1.30 2.63
N SER A 339 -16.73 -2.11 3.67
CA SER A 339 -17.12 -1.61 4.99
C SER A 339 -16.01 -0.77 5.63
N ARG A 340 -14.75 -1.22 5.55
CA ARG A 340 -13.60 -0.46 6.04
C ARG A 340 -13.47 0.87 5.29
N LEU A 341 -13.53 0.85 3.96
CA LEU A 341 -13.42 2.06 3.13
C LEU A 341 -14.52 3.08 3.44
N SER A 342 -15.79 2.66 3.48
CA SER A 342 -16.91 3.56 3.84
C SER A 342 -16.75 4.13 5.24
N ARG A 343 -16.38 3.29 6.22
CA ARG A 343 -16.17 3.72 7.61
C ARG A 343 -15.03 4.73 7.70
N ASP A 344 -13.89 4.46 7.08
CA ASP A 344 -12.75 5.38 7.10
C ASP A 344 -13.09 6.71 6.42
N ASN A 345 -13.78 6.67 5.28
CA ASN A 345 -14.24 7.87 4.58
C ASN A 345 -15.25 8.69 5.41
N SER A 346 -16.12 8.03 6.18
CA SER A 346 -17.16 8.70 6.97
C SER A 346 -16.70 9.17 8.35
N THR A 347 -15.68 8.54 8.93
CA THR A 347 -15.26 8.80 10.33
C THR A 347 -13.88 9.44 10.45
N ARG A 348 -12.94 9.11 9.54
CA ARG A 348 -11.54 9.54 9.64
C ARG A 348 -11.20 10.77 8.80
N ARG A 349 -11.94 11.03 7.73
CA ARG A 349 -11.73 12.23 6.90
C ARG A 349 -12.07 13.53 7.64
N ALA A 350 -11.41 14.61 7.25
CA ALA A 350 -11.82 15.96 7.62
C ALA A 350 -13.06 16.42 6.84
N PHE A 351 -13.10 16.08 5.55
CA PHE A 351 -14.26 16.25 4.66
C PHE A 351 -14.88 14.88 4.39
N ASP A 352 -15.73 14.42 5.32
CA ASP A 352 -16.28 13.07 5.32
C ASP A 352 -17.40 12.85 4.29
N TYR A 353 -17.53 11.59 3.87
CA TYR A 353 -18.62 11.10 3.04
C TYR A 353 -18.84 9.59 3.29
N ASP A 354 -20.06 9.11 3.09
CA ASP A 354 -20.48 7.75 3.45
C ASP A 354 -20.58 6.84 2.21
N GLU A 355 -19.45 6.70 1.52
CA GLU A 355 -19.33 5.81 0.36
C GLU A 355 -17.98 5.10 0.37
N TRP A 356 -17.93 3.86 -0.14
CA TRP A 356 -16.68 3.09 -0.23
C TRP A 356 -15.80 3.54 -1.40
N TYR A 357 -16.32 4.37 -2.30
CA TYR A 357 -15.60 4.87 -3.45
C TYR A 357 -14.41 5.74 -3.03
N LEU A 358 -13.31 5.52 -3.74
CA LEU A 358 -12.08 6.30 -3.61
C LEU A 358 -12.18 7.62 -4.39
N ARG A 359 -11.44 8.65 -3.97
CA ARG A 359 -11.26 9.85 -4.81
C ARG A 359 -10.41 9.48 -6.02
N SER A 360 -10.87 9.82 -7.22
CA SER A 360 -10.11 9.67 -8.47
C SER A 360 -8.89 10.59 -8.48
N SER A 361 -7.95 10.37 -9.42
CA SER A 361 -6.77 11.23 -9.56
C SER A 361 -7.14 12.71 -9.72
N ASP A 362 -8.09 13.02 -10.61
CA ASP A 362 -8.58 14.38 -10.82
C ASP A 362 -9.25 14.95 -9.57
N SER A 363 -10.04 14.13 -8.87
CA SER A 363 -10.67 14.54 -7.61
C SER A 363 -9.64 14.86 -6.52
N ILE A 364 -8.54 14.11 -6.46
CA ILE A 364 -7.44 14.37 -5.53
C ILE A 364 -6.78 15.70 -5.87
N VAL A 365 -6.42 15.96 -7.14
CA VAL A 365 -5.77 17.21 -7.57
C VAL A 365 -6.68 18.43 -7.34
N ASP A 366 -7.95 18.32 -7.73
CA ASP A 366 -8.92 19.40 -7.61
C ASP A 366 -9.43 19.61 -6.17
N GLY A 367 -9.14 18.68 -5.26
CA GLY A 367 -9.62 18.71 -3.88
C GLY A 367 -11.13 18.57 -3.78
N LYS A 368 -11.69 17.72 -4.65
CA LYS A 368 -13.11 17.40 -4.68
C LYS A 368 -13.38 16.22 -3.75
N PHE A 369 -14.40 16.37 -2.92
CA PHE A 369 -14.90 15.33 -2.03
C PHE A 369 -16.38 15.07 -2.37
N PRO A 370 -16.84 13.81 -2.44
CA PRO A 370 -18.25 13.49 -2.66
C PRO A 370 -19.16 14.20 -1.66
N GLY A 371 -20.21 14.88 -2.15
CA GLY A 371 -21.16 15.62 -1.30
C GLY A 371 -20.65 16.96 -0.76
N TRP A 372 -19.55 17.49 -1.30
CA TRP A 372 -19.00 18.80 -0.96
C TRP A 372 -18.80 19.68 -2.20
N THR A 373 -19.21 20.93 -2.10
CA THR A 373 -18.98 21.97 -3.11
C THR A 373 -17.78 22.82 -2.73
N LYS A 374 -16.83 23.01 -3.65
CA LYS A 374 -15.62 23.84 -3.50
C LYS A 374 -15.80 25.19 -4.20
N ASN A 375 -15.63 26.28 -3.46
CA ASN A 375 -15.71 27.66 -3.97
C ASN A 375 -14.39 28.40 -3.76
N ASP A 376 -13.92 29.14 -4.78
CA ASP A 376 -12.71 29.98 -4.66
C ASP A 376 -13.04 31.24 -3.84
N LYS A 377 -12.27 31.44 -2.77
CA LYS A 377 -12.39 32.55 -1.82
C LYS A 377 -11.12 33.40 -1.78
N THR A 378 -10.18 33.19 -2.69
CA THR A 378 -8.84 33.81 -2.64
C THR A 378 -8.90 35.33 -2.53
N SER A 379 -9.78 35.98 -3.30
CA SER A 379 -9.95 37.45 -3.28
C SER A 379 -10.41 37.99 -1.92
N GLU A 380 -11.22 37.24 -1.17
CA GLU A 380 -11.68 37.62 0.17
C GLU A 380 -10.54 37.61 1.20
N TYR A 381 -9.51 36.80 0.97
CA TYR A 381 -8.35 36.66 1.84
C TYR A 381 -7.15 37.51 1.39
N SER A 382 -7.09 37.93 0.12
CA SER A 382 -5.96 38.65 -0.48
C SER A 382 -5.53 39.88 0.31
N SER A 383 -6.46 40.79 0.61
CA SER A 383 -6.12 42.07 1.27
C SER A 383 -5.66 41.88 2.72
N THR A 384 -6.35 41.02 3.48
CA THR A 384 -6.08 40.79 4.90
C THR A 384 -4.76 40.04 5.12
N TYR A 385 -4.42 39.13 4.22
CA TYR A 385 -3.28 38.22 4.39
C TYR A 385 -2.12 38.48 3.40
N ASN A 386 -2.21 39.54 2.59
CA ASN A 386 -1.22 39.91 1.57
C ASN A 386 -0.95 38.79 0.55
N ILE A 387 -2.02 38.14 0.08
CA ILE A 387 -1.93 37.10 -0.96
C ILE A 387 -2.09 37.76 -2.33
N GLN A 388 -1.04 37.68 -3.16
CA GLN A 388 -1.03 38.21 -4.52
C GLN A 388 -1.30 37.11 -5.55
N PRO A 389 -1.86 37.43 -6.74
CA PRO A 389 -2.23 36.44 -7.75
C PRO A 389 -1.10 35.47 -8.16
N ASN A 390 0.15 35.94 -8.13
CA ASN A 390 1.32 35.17 -8.57
C ASN A 390 2.07 34.47 -7.42
N ASP A 391 1.54 34.51 -6.20
CA ASP A 391 2.20 33.87 -5.04
C ASP A 391 2.03 32.35 -5.03
N GLY A 392 1.24 31.76 -5.95
CA GLY A 392 0.99 30.32 -5.93
C GLY A 392 0.20 29.87 -4.68
N ILE A 393 -0.57 30.78 -4.08
CA ILE A 393 -1.41 30.52 -2.91
C ILE A 393 -2.87 30.77 -3.31
N LYS A 394 -3.74 29.82 -3.01
CA LYS A 394 -5.19 29.94 -3.20
C LYS A 394 -5.93 29.55 -1.93
N VAL A 395 -7.07 30.18 -1.70
CA VAL A 395 -7.94 29.89 -0.55
C VAL A 395 -9.31 29.49 -1.07
N PHE A 396 -9.81 28.36 -0.62
CA PHE A 396 -11.12 27.85 -0.96
C PHE A 396 -11.98 27.62 0.29
N GLU A 397 -13.28 27.67 0.10
CA GLU A 397 -14.26 27.17 1.06
C GLU A 397 -14.91 25.92 0.49
N LEU A 398 -14.95 24.86 1.28
CA LEU A 398 -15.72 23.66 0.99
C LEU A 398 -16.95 23.65 1.87
N THR A 399 -18.13 23.50 1.27
CA THR A 399 -19.42 23.43 1.98
C THR A 399 -20.11 22.12 1.65
N ARG A 400 -20.68 21.45 2.66
CA ARG A 400 -21.41 20.21 2.48
C ARG A 400 -22.72 20.49 1.74
N ASP A 401 -23.00 19.72 0.69
CA ASP A 401 -24.19 19.89 -0.13
C ASP A 401 -25.48 19.62 0.66
N LYS A 402 -25.40 18.69 1.62
CA LYS A 402 -26.49 18.33 2.55
C LYS A 402 -26.00 18.46 4.00
N PRO A 403 -26.23 19.61 4.65
CA PRO A 403 -25.79 19.82 6.03
C PRO A 403 -26.30 18.76 6.99
N VAL A 404 -25.48 18.41 7.98
CA VAL A 404 -25.81 17.46 9.05
C VAL A 404 -25.88 18.14 10.40
N ASN A 405 -26.82 17.72 11.26
CA ASN A 405 -27.02 18.23 12.62
C ASN A 405 -26.25 17.39 13.65
N ASP A 406 -25.00 17.05 13.35
CA ASP A 406 -24.10 16.33 14.25
C ASP A 406 -22.94 17.25 14.59
N GLY A 407 -22.82 17.65 15.87
CA GLY A 407 -21.80 18.57 16.34
C GLY A 407 -20.36 18.04 16.21
N SER A 408 -20.18 16.74 15.94
CA SER A 408 -18.87 16.14 15.65
C SER A 408 -18.45 16.27 14.18
N LYS A 409 -19.38 16.64 13.29
CA LYS A 409 -19.16 16.75 11.84
C LYS A 409 -19.11 18.20 11.37
N ARG A 410 -18.34 18.42 10.30
CA ARG A 410 -18.23 19.73 9.67
C ARG A 410 -19.27 19.88 8.56
N ASN A 411 -19.80 21.10 8.43
CA ASN A 411 -20.65 21.52 7.30
C ASN A 411 -19.94 22.54 6.38
N SER A 412 -18.87 23.18 6.85
CA SER A 412 -17.98 24.01 6.04
C SER A 412 -16.53 23.88 6.53
N GLY A 413 -15.55 24.16 5.68
CA GLY A 413 -14.13 24.20 6.03
C GLY A 413 -13.32 25.04 5.03
N ILE A 414 -12.24 25.66 5.53
CA ILE A 414 -11.33 26.47 4.72
C ILE A 414 -10.14 25.62 4.27
N VAL A 415 -9.80 25.71 3.00
CA VAL A 415 -8.71 24.97 2.36
C VAL A 415 -7.72 25.95 1.77
N VAL A 416 -6.44 25.81 2.13
CA VAL A 416 -5.35 26.63 1.59
C VAL A 416 -4.49 25.75 0.69
N GLU A 417 -4.44 26.09 -0.59
CA GLU A 417 -3.58 25.44 -1.58
C GLU A 417 -2.33 26.27 -1.80
N ILE A 418 -1.18 25.60 -1.84
CA ILE A 418 0.14 26.21 -1.90
C ILE A 418 0.96 25.48 -2.96
N ASP A 419 1.53 26.21 -3.91
CA ASP A 419 2.52 25.70 -4.85
C ASP A 419 3.94 25.91 -4.30
N ALA A 420 4.58 24.84 -3.84
CA ALA A 420 5.89 24.91 -3.21
C ALA A 420 7.04 25.14 -4.21
N ALA A 421 6.78 25.00 -5.53
CA ALA A 421 7.73 25.38 -6.58
C ALA A 421 7.72 26.89 -6.86
N ASN A 422 6.74 27.64 -6.33
CA ASN A 422 6.67 29.08 -6.50
C ASN A 422 7.58 29.79 -5.47
N SER A 423 8.71 30.30 -5.93
CA SER A 423 9.70 30.99 -5.08
C SER A 423 9.19 32.30 -4.45
N SER A 424 8.30 33.03 -5.14
CA SER A 424 7.66 34.26 -4.62
C SER A 424 6.74 33.94 -3.45
N GLY A 425 5.95 32.87 -3.59
CA GLY A 425 5.07 32.35 -2.55
C GLY A 425 5.80 31.74 -1.37
N TYR A 426 6.92 31.05 -1.63
CA TYR A 426 7.58 30.21 -0.62
C TYR A 426 7.88 30.95 0.69
N ASN A 427 8.46 32.15 0.59
CA ASN A 427 8.79 32.98 1.76
C ASN A 427 7.54 33.54 2.46
N LYS A 428 6.45 33.74 1.72
CA LYS A 428 5.18 34.26 2.25
C LYS A 428 4.35 33.19 2.94
N ILE A 429 4.50 31.91 2.61
CA ILE A 429 3.74 30.80 3.22
C ILE A 429 3.91 30.81 4.74
N LYS A 430 5.15 30.95 5.22
CA LYS A 430 5.43 30.97 6.66
C LYS A 430 4.72 32.14 7.34
N GLU A 431 4.85 33.34 6.79
CA GLU A 431 4.18 34.53 7.30
C GLU A 431 2.64 34.38 7.26
N LEU A 432 2.10 33.81 6.18
CA LEU A 432 0.68 33.55 6.01
C LEU A 432 0.15 32.60 7.10
N ILE A 433 0.83 31.48 7.33
CA ILE A 433 0.45 30.51 8.36
C ILE A 433 0.50 31.15 9.75
N GLU A 434 1.54 31.92 10.05
CA GLU A 434 1.64 32.63 11.33
C GLU A 434 0.54 33.69 11.49
N LYS A 435 0.13 34.38 10.41
CA LYS A 435 -1.02 35.30 10.43
C LYS A 435 -2.34 34.57 10.64
N PHE A 436 -2.56 33.40 10.04
CA PHE A 436 -3.75 32.60 10.31
C PHE A 436 -3.81 32.20 11.79
N LYS A 437 -2.69 31.77 12.36
CA LYS A 437 -2.57 31.45 13.78
C LYS A 437 -2.84 32.66 14.67
N ALA A 438 -2.20 33.80 14.39
CA ALA A 438 -2.38 35.04 15.17
C ALA A 438 -3.82 35.56 15.14
N ASN A 439 -4.52 35.37 14.03
CA ASN A 439 -5.92 35.78 13.86
C ASN A 439 -6.93 34.72 14.33
N ASN A 440 -6.48 33.63 14.97
CA ASN A 440 -7.32 32.48 15.36
C ASN A 440 -8.18 31.93 14.21
N LYS A 441 -7.68 32.02 12.97
CA LYS A 441 -8.39 31.51 11.80
C LYS A 441 -8.12 30.02 11.66
N GLU A 442 -9.15 29.21 11.89
CA GLU A 442 -9.05 27.77 11.64
C GLU A 442 -8.95 27.50 10.13
N ILE A 443 -7.87 26.86 9.72
CA ILE A 443 -7.70 26.29 8.39
C ILE A 443 -7.93 24.79 8.50
N THR A 444 -8.92 24.27 7.77
CA THR A 444 -9.31 22.87 7.83
C THR A 444 -8.33 21.99 7.06
N SER A 445 -7.82 22.45 5.92
CA SER A 445 -6.86 21.71 5.12
C SER A 445 -5.77 22.60 4.55
N TYR A 446 -4.52 22.14 4.67
CA TYR A 446 -3.39 22.65 3.90
C TYR A 446 -3.05 21.62 2.82
N ARG A 447 -3.01 22.06 1.57
CA ARG A 447 -2.65 21.24 0.41
C ARG A 447 -1.39 21.84 -0.23
N ILE A 448 -0.27 21.14 -0.11
CA ILE A 448 1.04 21.65 -0.55
C ILE A 448 1.49 20.86 -1.78
N PHE A 449 1.50 21.55 -2.92
CA PHE A 449 1.83 21.00 -4.23
C PHE A 449 3.31 21.13 -4.58
N ASN A 450 3.75 20.30 -5.53
CA ASN A 450 5.07 20.41 -6.18
C ASN A 450 6.25 20.37 -5.22
N MET A 451 6.14 19.64 -4.11
CA MET A 451 7.22 19.51 -3.14
C MET A 451 8.40 18.77 -3.74
N GLY A 452 9.52 19.48 -3.93
CA GLY A 452 10.79 18.93 -4.41
C GLY A 452 10.97 18.95 -5.93
N VAL A 453 10.08 19.62 -6.66
CA VAL A 453 10.20 19.82 -8.12
C VAL A 453 11.41 20.71 -8.45
N THR A 454 11.59 21.81 -7.73
CA THR A 454 12.67 22.79 -7.96
C THR A 454 14.01 22.34 -7.38
N SER A 455 13.99 21.59 -6.28
CA SER A 455 15.17 20.90 -5.77
C SER A 455 14.74 19.65 -4.97
N PRO A 456 15.28 18.46 -5.29
CA PRO A 456 15.08 17.25 -4.49
C PRO A 456 15.55 17.38 -3.03
N SER A 457 16.40 18.37 -2.72
CA SER A 457 16.87 18.69 -1.38
C SER A 457 16.20 19.92 -0.77
N GLN A 458 15.17 20.50 -1.40
CA GLN A 458 14.44 21.62 -0.82
C GLN A 458 13.82 21.17 0.51
N GLU A 459 14.39 21.64 1.61
CA GLU A 459 13.95 21.22 2.94
C GLU A 459 12.64 21.93 3.31
N PHE A 460 11.50 21.28 3.09
CA PHE A 460 10.17 21.76 3.52
C PHE A 460 9.98 21.78 5.05
N LYS A 461 11.04 21.47 5.81
CA LYS A 461 11.02 21.35 7.26
C LYS A 461 10.48 22.62 7.92
N ASP A 462 10.86 23.80 7.43
CA ASP A 462 10.43 25.08 7.99
C ASP A 462 8.94 25.37 7.77
N ILE A 463 8.41 25.07 6.59
CA ILE A 463 6.97 25.22 6.30
C ILE A 463 6.18 24.26 7.18
N LEU A 464 6.54 22.99 7.19
CA LEU A 464 5.84 21.96 7.97
C LEU A 464 5.90 22.24 9.48
N LYS A 465 7.01 22.79 9.98
CA LYS A 465 7.15 23.21 11.38
C LYS A 465 6.23 24.38 11.74
N SER A 466 6.02 25.30 10.79
CA SER A 466 5.20 26.51 10.98
C SER A 466 3.70 26.21 11.00
N LEU A 467 3.26 25.09 10.42
CA LEU A 467 1.86 24.64 10.44
C LEU A 467 1.27 24.65 11.87
N PRO A 468 -0.06 24.83 12.03
CA PRO A 468 -0.72 24.70 13.33
C PRO A 468 -0.47 23.35 14.02
N ASP A 469 -0.48 23.32 15.36
CA ASP A 469 -0.25 22.10 16.16
C ASP A 469 -1.40 21.09 16.08
N LYS A 470 -2.58 21.54 15.65
CA LYS A 470 -3.74 20.70 15.38
C LYS A 470 -4.20 20.95 13.94
N LEU A 471 -4.25 19.88 13.15
CA LEU A 471 -4.61 19.92 11.74
C LEU A 471 -5.72 18.92 11.46
N PRO A 472 -6.90 19.36 10.99
CA PRO A 472 -7.92 18.43 10.52
C PRO A 472 -7.44 17.66 9.28
N GLN A 473 -6.79 18.33 8.33
CA GLN A 473 -6.23 17.68 7.14
C GLN A 473 -4.92 18.31 6.69
N LEU A 474 -3.99 17.48 6.24
CA LEU A 474 -2.78 17.86 5.53
C LEU A 474 -2.62 16.97 4.29
N GLU A 475 -2.55 17.56 3.10
CA GLU A 475 -2.24 16.86 1.86
C GLU A 475 -0.92 17.36 1.28
N LEU A 476 0.04 16.45 1.09
CA LEU A 476 1.38 16.76 0.60
C LEU A 476 1.61 16.05 -0.73
N PHE A 477 1.93 16.81 -1.78
CA PHE A 477 2.19 16.29 -3.11
C PHE A 477 3.68 16.42 -3.44
N PHE A 478 4.38 15.29 -3.35
CA PHE A 478 5.79 15.18 -3.62
C PHE A 478 6.07 14.94 -5.09
N SER A 479 7.12 15.59 -5.59
CA SER A 479 7.76 15.17 -6.81
C SER A 479 8.38 13.78 -6.64
N ALA A 480 8.23 12.91 -7.63
CA ALA A 480 8.94 11.63 -7.68
C ALA A 480 10.46 11.76 -7.82
N GLN A 481 10.98 12.96 -8.07
CA GLN A 481 12.42 13.24 -7.99
C GLN A 481 12.91 13.46 -6.55
N ALA A 482 12.00 13.69 -5.60
CA ALA A 482 12.29 14.04 -4.22
C ALA A 482 11.80 12.95 -3.25
N THR A 483 12.29 11.72 -3.43
CA THR A 483 11.85 10.59 -2.61
C THR A 483 12.36 10.64 -1.16
N ASN A 484 13.31 11.54 -0.87
CA ASN A 484 13.72 11.85 0.48
C ASN A 484 12.66 12.73 1.18
N THR A 485 11.84 12.11 2.02
CA THR A 485 10.81 12.81 2.78
C THR A 485 11.27 13.26 4.17
N SER A 486 12.58 13.45 4.41
CA SER A 486 13.13 13.83 5.72
C SER A 486 12.44 15.03 6.36
N SER A 487 11.96 15.98 5.56
CA SER A 487 11.20 17.14 6.03
C SER A 487 9.95 16.78 6.85
N LEU A 488 9.35 15.60 6.64
CA LEU A 488 8.20 15.12 7.39
C LEU A 488 8.47 15.01 8.90
N ILE A 489 9.72 14.89 9.34
CA ILE A 489 10.05 14.85 10.77
C ILE A 489 9.56 16.09 11.54
N ALA A 490 9.35 17.21 10.84
CA ALA A 490 8.73 18.41 11.41
C ALA A 490 7.28 18.20 11.89
N LEU A 491 6.63 17.11 11.47
CA LEU A 491 5.27 16.76 11.86
C LEU A 491 5.18 15.99 13.19
N LYS A 492 6.31 15.55 13.77
CA LYS A 492 6.35 14.68 14.97
C LYS A 492 5.59 15.22 16.19
N ASP A 493 5.42 16.53 16.28
CA ASP A 493 4.75 17.19 17.38
C ASP A 493 3.36 17.72 17.03
N LYS A 494 2.90 17.51 15.79
CA LYS A 494 1.63 18.00 15.26
C LYS A 494 0.58 16.90 15.36
N ASN A 495 -0.60 17.22 15.88
CA ASN A 495 -1.73 16.31 15.89
C ASN A 495 -2.51 16.47 14.58
N ILE A 496 -2.51 15.43 13.76
CA ILE A 496 -3.12 15.46 12.42
C ILE A 496 -4.21 14.39 12.36
N LYS A 497 -5.46 14.80 12.07
CA LYS A 497 -6.57 13.86 11.92
C LYS A 497 -6.42 13.05 10.63
N GLU A 498 -6.23 13.73 9.49
CA GLU A 498 -6.02 13.10 8.18
C GLU A 498 -4.74 13.61 7.51
N LEU A 499 -3.80 12.70 7.23
CA LEU A 499 -2.61 12.98 6.42
C LEU A 499 -2.69 12.22 5.09
N SER A 500 -2.50 12.93 3.99
CA SER A 500 -2.39 12.31 2.67
C SER A 500 -1.04 12.62 2.01
N LEU A 501 -0.38 11.59 1.49
CA LEU A 501 0.93 11.67 0.86
C LEU A 501 0.81 11.20 -0.60
N TYR A 502 0.90 12.14 -1.54
CA TYR A 502 0.71 11.91 -2.96
C TYR A 502 1.97 12.18 -3.76
N THR A 503 2.02 11.60 -4.95
CA THR A 503 2.92 12.03 -6.02
C THR A 503 2.18 12.03 -7.35
N MET A 504 2.65 12.83 -8.29
CA MET A 504 2.22 12.78 -9.70
C MET A 504 3.13 11.91 -10.57
N GLY A 505 4.22 11.37 -10.00
CA GLY A 505 5.13 10.45 -10.67
C GLY A 505 4.97 9.01 -10.18
N ASN A 506 6.05 8.24 -10.22
CA ASN A 506 6.03 6.85 -9.78
C ASN A 506 5.86 6.74 -8.25
N SER A 507 4.70 6.28 -7.79
CA SER A 507 4.38 6.06 -6.37
C SER A 507 4.97 4.79 -5.77
N LEU A 508 5.56 3.91 -6.59
CA LEU A 508 6.01 2.59 -6.19
C LEU A 508 7.55 2.51 -6.01
N LEU A 509 8.27 3.63 -6.11
CA LEU A 509 9.73 3.67 -5.95
C LEU A 509 10.15 3.15 -4.57
N ASP A 510 11.11 2.22 -4.52
CA ASP A 510 11.68 1.72 -3.26
C ASP A 510 12.41 2.79 -2.45
N SER A 511 12.80 3.88 -3.11
CA SER A 511 13.46 5.03 -2.48
C SER A 511 12.51 5.96 -1.74
N TRP A 512 11.19 5.75 -1.84
CA TRP A 512 10.24 6.41 -0.95
C TRP A 512 10.43 5.89 0.46
N SER A 513 10.99 6.75 1.31
CA SER A 513 11.22 6.44 2.72
C SER A 513 10.50 7.43 3.61
N PHE A 514 10.15 7.01 4.83
CA PHE A 514 9.54 7.87 5.85
C PHE A 514 10.19 7.64 7.21
N ASN A 515 10.21 8.67 8.05
CA ASN A 515 10.58 8.53 9.45
C ASN A 515 9.36 8.14 10.29
N PRO A 516 9.37 7.02 11.04
CA PRO A 516 8.22 6.63 11.86
C PRO A 516 7.74 7.77 12.77
N TRP A 517 8.66 8.52 13.37
CA TRP A 517 8.34 9.61 14.29
C TRP A 517 7.64 10.79 13.64
N SER A 518 7.67 10.92 12.31
CA SER A 518 6.84 11.92 11.61
C SER A 518 5.34 11.62 11.66
N LEU A 519 4.96 10.38 11.98
CA LEU A 519 3.59 9.88 11.89
C LEU A 519 2.98 9.50 13.24
N ASN A 520 3.73 9.55 14.34
CA ASN A 520 3.30 9.05 15.65
C ASN A 520 2.01 9.71 16.17
N LYS A 521 1.82 11.01 15.91
CA LYS A 521 0.64 11.79 16.29
C LYS A 521 -0.39 11.98 15.16
N VAL A 522 -0.27 11.19 14.10
CA VAL A 522 -1.22 11.18 12.98
C VAL A 522 -2.27 10.09 13.22
N GLU A 523 -3.54 10.49 13.35
CA GLU A 523 -4.66 9.57 13.62
C GLU A 523 -4.93 8.64 12.43
N TRP A 524 -4.90 9.20 11.22
CA TRP A 524 -5.13 8.44 9.99
C TRP A 524 -4.23 8.92 8.86
N ILE A 525 -3.41 8.01 8.34
CA ILE A 525 -2.71 8.20 7.07
C ILE A 525 -3.58 7.60 5.97
N ASN A 526 -4.04 8.45 5.06
CA ASN A 526 -5.00 8.08 4.03
C ASN A 526 -4.36 7.14 3.00
N THR A 527 -4.91 5.93 2.93
CA THR A 527 -4.58 4.91 1.92
C THR A 527 -5.78 4.52 1.05
N ASN A 528 -6.92 5.18 1.23
CA ASN A 528 -8.17 4.84 0.55
C ASN A 528 -8.26 5.46 -0.83
N ASP A 529 -7.59 6.60 -1.03
CA ASP A 529 -7.57 7.28 -2.31
C ASP A 529 -6.83 6.50 -3.39
N TYR A 530 -7.07 6.93 -4.63
CA TYR A 530 -6.57 6.29 -5.84
C TYR A 530 -5.08 5.91 -5.76
N ASN A 531 -4.80 4.68 -6.17
CA ASN A 531 -3.46 4.13 -6.36
C ASN A 531 -3.29 3.70 -7.82
N VAL A 532 -2.09 3.90 -8.37
CA VAL A 532 -1.64 3.61 -9.74
C VAL A 532 -2.46 2.55 -10.50
N SER A 533 -2.84 2.88 -11.74
CA SER A 533 -3.53 1.97 -12.67
C SER A 533 -2.85 2.03 -14.03
N ALA A 534 -2.73 0.86 -14.67
CA ALA A 534 -2.28 0.74 -16.06
C ALA A 534 -3.28 1.33 -17.08
N GLN A 535 -4.45 1.79 -16.64
CA GLN A 535 -5.52 2.32 -17.50
C GLN A 535 -5.24 3.72 -18.05
N TYR A 536 -4.30 4.46 -17.46
CA TYR A 536 -3.96 5.81 -17.94
C TYR A 536 -2.95 5.76 -19.08
N PRO A 537 -3.04 6.68 -20.07
CA PRO A 537 -2.02 6.81 -21.10
C PRO A 537 -0.64 7.07 -20.47
N PRO A 538 0.45 6.55 -21.08
CA PRO A 538 1.81 6.86 -20.67
C PRO A 538 2.05 8.37 -20.55
N ASN A 539 2.80 8.80 -19.52
CA ASN A 539 3.14 10.20 -19.22
C ASN A 539 1.98 11.12 -18.79
N THR A 540 0.82 10.56 -18.46
CA THR A 540 -0.24 11.36 -17.82
C THR A 540 0.19 11.68 -16.38
N PRO A 541 0.16 12.95 -15.93
CA PRO A 541 0.42 13.29 -14.53
C PRO A 541 -0.77 12.80 -13.70
N ILE A 542 -0.58 11.72 -12.95
CA ILE A 542 -1.63 11.06 -12.18
C ILE A 542 -1.29 11.25 -10.71
N ALA A 543 -2.05 12.07 -10.00
CA ALA A 543 -2.00 12.05 -8.55
C ALA A 543 -2.39 10.66 -8.04
N THR A 544 -1.44 10.03 -7.36
CA THR A 544 -1.56 8.71 -6.74
C THR A 544 -0.98 8.77 -5.34
N ARG A 545 -1.54 8.02 -4.40
CA ARG A 545 -0.92 7.83 -3.08
C ARG A 545 0.44 7.17 -3.23
N ILE A 546 1.40 7.59 -2.40
CA ILE A 546 2.74 6.98 -2.34
C ILE A 546 2.66 5.66 -1.57
N SER A 547 3.29 4.61 -2.10
CA SER A 547 3.47 3.33 -1.39
C SER A 547 4.86 3.30 -0.79
N PHE A 548 4.96 3.50 0.53
CA PHE A 548 6.23 3.45 1.23
C PHE A 548 6.61 2.01 1.57
N ASP A 549 7.80 1.58 1.14
CA ASP A 549 8.37 0.27 1.51
C ASP A 549 9.71 0.38 2.24
N THR A 550 10.13 1.61 2.59
CA THR A 550 11.39 1.87 3.28
C THR A 550 11.16 2.74 4.53
N VAL A 551 11.65 2.27 5.68
CA VAL A 551 11.73 3.05 6.92
C VAL A 551 13.06 3.76 6.94
N ALA A 552 13.09 5.03 7.34
CA ALA A 552 14.33 5.79 7.47
C ALA A 552 14.37 6.53 8.81
N PHE A 553 15.57 6.87 9.27
CA PHE A 553 15.76 7.66 10.49
C PHE A 553 16.58 8.91 10.20
N ASP A 554 16.57 9.86 11.13
CA ASP A 554 17.35 11.09 11.06
C ASP A 554 18.35 11.14 12.22
N GLN A 555 19.40 11.97 12.13
CA GLN A 555 20.46 12.03 13.15
C GLN A 555 19.91 12.31 14.56
N GLU A 556 18.80 13.05 14.66
CA GLU A 556 18.13 13.33 15.94
C GLU A 556 17.52 12.08 16.60
N ASP A 557 17.28 11.00 15.86
CA ASP A 557 16.79 9.73 16.40
C ASP A 557 17.89 8.89 17.02
N TYR A 558 19.15 9.25 16.81
CA TYR A 558 20.34 8.61 17.36
C TYR A 558 21.27 9.67 17.96
N SER A 559 20.77 10.39 18.95
CA SER A 559 21.48 11.50 19.58
C SER A 559 22.70 11.06 20.41
N LYS A 560 22.73 9.80 20.85
CA LYS A 560 23.82 9.24 21.66
C LYS A 560 24.22 7.87 21.13
N VAL A 561 25.51 7.68 20.88
CA VAL A 561 26.05 6.39 20.42
C VAL A 561 25.74 5.29 21.45
N GLY A 562 25.20 4.17 20.96
CA GLY A 562 24.75 3.03 21.76
C GLY A 562 23.33 3.15 22.31
N ASP A 563 22.67 4.32 22.18
CA ASP A 563 21.28 4.50 22.56
C ASP A 563 20.36 4.19 21.38
N TRP A 564 19.80 2.98 21.38
CA TRP A 564 18.94 2.47 20.31
C TRP A 564 17.45 2.63 20.61
N GLU A 565 17.07 3.18 21.78
CA GLU A 565 15.69 3.17 22.25
C GLU A 565 14.74 3.82 21.25
N ARG A 566 15.09 5.02 20.78
CA ARG A 566 14.26 5.79 19.86
C ARG A 566 14.10 5.14 18.50
N ILE A 567 15.15 4.51 17.97
CA ILE A 567 15.10 3.77 16.70
C ILE A 567 14.26 2.49 16.88
N ASN A 568 14.51 1.73 17.95
CA ASN A 568 13.79 0.49 18.22
C ASN A 568 12.29 0.73 18.46
N ASN A 569 11.94 1.82 19.15
CA ASN A 569 10.55 2.25 19.29
C ASN A 569 9.91 2.61 17.94
N GLY A 570 10.65 3.27 17.04
CA GLY A 570 10.20 3.55 15.67
C GLY A 570 10.00 2.28 14.83
N LEU A 571 10.93 1.33 14.89
CA LEU A 571 10.81 0.02 14.21
C LEU A 571 9.61 -0.76 14.77
N ARG A 572 9.47 -0.81 16.09
CA ARG A 572 8.35 -1.47 16.78
C ARG A 572 7.01 -0.86 16.39
N MET A 573 6.95 0.47 16.27
CA MET A 573 5.76 1.19 15.80
C MET A 573 5.30 0.66 14.43
N VAL A 574 6.22 0.59 13.46
CA VAL A 574 5.91 0.21 12.09
C VAL A 574 5.61 -1.28 11.95
N TYR A 575 6.42 -2.14 12.59
CA TYR A 575 6.40 -3.58 12.34
C TYR A 575 5.35 -4.36 13.13
N PHE A 576 4.90 -3.82 14.26
CA PHE A 576 4.01 -4.56 15.17
C PHE A 576 2.88 -3.68 15.73
N VAL A 577 3.16 -2.46 16.18
CA VAL A 577 2.17 -1.68 16.95
C VAL A 577 1.14 -0.98 16.08
N ARG A 578 1.51 -0.50 14.89
CA ARG A 578 0.59 0.14 13.94
C ARG A 578 0.47 -0.64 12.62
N ASN A 579 1.05 -1.82 12.55
CA ASN A 579 1.11 -2.65 11.34
C ASN A 579 -0.27 -3.13 10.83
N ASN A 580 -1.33 -2.98 11.63
CA ASN A 580 -2.71 -3.22 11.19
C ASN A 580 -3.27 -2.07 10.31
N GLU A 581 -2.66 -0.88 10.35
CA GLU A 581 -2.97 0.22 9.45
C GLU A 581 -2.37 -0.06 8.07
N PRO A 582 -3.13 0.08 6.97
CA PRO A 582 -2.65 -0.24 5.63
C PRO A 582 -1.37 0.50 5.20
N PHE A 583 -1.12 1.69 5.75
CA PHE A 583 0.09 2.46 5.48
C PHE A 583 1.37 1.72 5.91
N PHE A 584 1.34 0.99 7.04
CA PHE A 584 2.51 0.30 7.59
C PHE A 584 2.65 -1.15 7.09
N GLN A 585 1.94 -1.53 6.02
CA GLN A 585 1.92 -2.89 5.48
C GLN A 585 2.80 -3.09 4.24
N GLY A 586 3.57 -2.07 3.84
CA GLY A 586 4.45 -2.15 2.68
C GLY A 586 3.72 -2.55 1.39
N ARG A 587 4.43 -3.23 0.49
CA ARG A 587 3.92 -3.57 -0.86
C ARG A 587 2.85 -4.66 -0.92
N HIS A 588 2.84 -5.62 0.01
CA HIS A 588 1.95 -6.78 -0.10
C HIS A 588 0.62 -6.63 0.65
N GLY A 589 0.47 -5.57 1.45
CA GLY A 589 -0.77 -5.23 2.14
C GLY A 589 -1.06 -6.12 3.35
N GLN A 590 -2.31 -6.11 3.76
CA GLN A 590 -2.77 -6.80 4.96
C GLN A 590 -2.73 -8.32 4.81
N GLY A 591 -2.50 -9.00 5.93
CA GLY A 591 -2.82 -10.42 6.05
C GLY A 591 -4.33 -10.65 6.19
N THR A 592 -4.71 -11.89 6.46
CA THR A 592 -6.10 -12.30 6.65
C THR A 592 -6.71 -11.78 7.95
N GLU A 593 -5.88 -11.59 8.99
CA GLU A 593 -6.29 -11.22 10.34
C GLU A 593 -5.46 -10.04 10.87
N PRO A 594 -5.53 -8.86 10.23
CA PRO A 594 -4.59 -7.77 10.46
C PRO A 594 -4.60 -7.17 11.85
N ASP A 595 -5.71 -7.28 12.59
CA ASP A 595 -5.87 -6.69 13.93
C ASP A 595 -5.48 -7.66 15.07
N SER A 596 -5.31 -8.95 14.78
CA SER A 596 -5.13 -9.99 15.80
C SER A 596 -3.95 -10.94 15.53
N SER A 597 -3.44 -10.99 14.30
CA SER A 597 -2.32 -11.84 13.88
C SER A 597 -1.31 -11.02 13.08
N GLU A 598 -0.57 -10.13 13.75
CA GLU A 598 0.37 -9.23 13.08
C GLU A 598 1.48 -9.97 12.31
N SER A 599 1.80 -11.22 12.66
CA SER A 599 2.70 -12.10 11.90
C SER A 599 2.35 -12.23 10.41
N GLY A 600 1.05 -12.28 10.09
CA GLY A 600 0.55 -12.48 8.74
C GLY A 600 0.50 -11.19 7.91
N ASN A 601 0.66 -10.03 8.54
CA ASN A 601 0.71 -8.75 7.84
C ASN A 601 2.07 -8.54 7.17
N SER A 602 2.04 -7.96 5.98
CA SER A 602 3.24 -7.44 5.35
C SER A 602 3.71 -6.15 6.05
N TYR A 603 4.88 -5.66 5.68
CA TYR A 603 5.58 -4.56 6.33
C TYR A 603 6.63 -3.97 5.37
N PRO A 604 7.06 -2.71 5.56
CA PRO A 604 8.18 -2.13 4.83
C PRO A 604 9.46 -2.95 4.99
N THR A 605 10.05 -3.39 3.88
CA THR A 605 11.25 -4.26 3.88
C THR A 605 12.57 -3.51 3.69
N GLY A 606 12.52 -2.20 3.42
CA GLY A 606 13.67 -1.32 3.36
C GLY A 606 13.97 -0.62 4.69
N LEU A 607 15.25 -0.42 4.97
CA LEU A 607 15.75 0.36 6.10
C LEU A 607 16.89 1.28 5.62
N ASP A 608 16.75 2.58 5.87
CA ASP A 608 17.65 3.61 5.36
C ASP A 608 18.26 4.47 6.48
N PHE A 609 19.57 4.33 6.64
CA PHE A 609 20.44 5.10 7.53
C PHE A 609 21.38 6.05 6.78
N SER A 610 21.10 6.36 5.52
CA SER A 610 21.89 7.33 4.73
C SER A 610 21.99 8.71 5.40
N ARG A 611 21.02 9.06 6.26
CA ARG A 611 20.92 10.32 6.99
C ARG A 611 21.46 10.24 8.43
N VAL A 612 22.00 9.09 8.83
CA VAL A 612 22.57 8.86 10.18
C VAL A 612 23.97 8.25 10.04
N PRO A 613 25.01 9.04 9.68
CA PRO A 613 26.30 8.48 9.31
C PRO A 613 27.05 7.72 10.41
N THR A 614 26.63 7.91 11.66
CA THR A 614 27.14 7.18 12.83
C THR A 614 26.64 5.74 12.92
N ILE A 615 25.55 5.38 12.23
CA ILE A 615 25.06 4.00 12.17
C ILE A 615 25.71 3.32 10.97
N LYS A 616 26.43 2.23 11.24
CA LYS A 616 27.20 1.49 10.22
C LYS A 616 26.66 0.09 9.94
N SER A 617 25.66 -0.37 10.70
CA SER A 617 25.12 -1.72 10.60
C SER A 617 23.72 -1.83 11.22
N LEU A 618 23.21 -3.04 11.39
CA LEU A 618 21.96 -3.35 12.11
C LEU A 618 22.19 -3.61 13.61
N ARG A 619 23.39 -3.32 14.13
CA ARG A 619 23.74 -3.50 15.54
C ARG A 619 22.72 -2.85 16.47
N GLY A 620 22.31 -3.59 17.50
CA GLY A 620 21.43 -3.09 18.56
C GLY A 620 19.96 -2.91 18.15
N LEU A 621 19.60 -3.22 16.91
CA LEU A 621 18.24 -3.10 16.40
C LEU A 621 17.40 -4.35 16.72
N VAL A 622 16.12 -4.14 17.05
CA VAL A 622 15.19 -5.20 17.44
C VAL A 622 14.16 -5.44 16.34
N PHE A 623 14.19 -6.62 15.72
CA PHE A 623 13.29 -7.00 14.62
C PHE A 623 12.19 -8.00 15.00
N HIS A 624 12.17 -8.49 16.24
CA HIS A 624 11.13 -9.40 16.73
C HIS A 624 10.13 -8.67 17.62
N ASP A 625 8.92 -9.23 17.73
CA ASP A 625 7.90 -8.67 18.61
C ASP A 625 8.20 -9.03 20.08
N ILE A 626 8.59 -8.03 20.86
CA ILE A 626 8.90 -8.19 22.29
C ILE A 626 7.68 -8.39 23.18
N GLU A 627 6.47 -8.01 22.74
CA GLU A 627 5.23 -8.20 23.52
C GLU A 627 4.47 -9.47 23.07
N LYS A 628 4.60 -9.87 21.79
CA LYS A 628 4.02 -11.10 21.23
C LYS A 628 5.06 -11.94 20.49
N PRO A 629 5.97 -12.68 21.17
CA PRO A 629 7.09 -13.39 20.53
C PRO A 629 6.70 -14.37 19.40
N ASN A 630 5.47 -14.92 19.44
CA ASN A 630 4.94 -15.78 18.39
C ASN A 630 4.78 -15.10 17.03
N ASN A 631 4.84 -13.76 16.96
CA ASN A 631 4.77 -13.02 15.71
C ASN A 631 6.00 -13.18 14.81
N GLY A 632 7.09 -13.73 15.36
CA GLY A 632 8.34 -13.93 14.62
C GLY A 632 9.12 -12.64 14.41
N SER A 633 10.21 -12.75 13.65
CA SER A 633 11.09 -11.62 13.31
C SER A 633 10.77 -11.06 11.93
N ARG A 634 10.83 -9.74 11.79
CA ARG A 634 10.85 -9.06 10.49
C ARG A 634 12.25 -9.12 9.87
N LYS A 635 12.32 -9.14 8.53
CA LYS A 635 13.58 -9.24 7.79
C LYS A 635 13.72 -8.06 6.82
N ILE A 636 14.96 -7.63 6.63
CA ILE A 636 15.30 -6.49 5.77
C ILE A 636 15.77 -6.98 4.41
N LYS A 637 15.12 -6.49 3.35
CA LYS A 637 15.51 -6.75 1.96
C LYS A 637 16.45 -5.68 1.43
N ARG A 638 16.33 -4.43 1.90
CA ARG A 638 17.15 -3.31 1.41
C ARG A 638 17.69 -2.53 2.60
N LEU A 639 19.00 -2.44 2.72
CA LEU A 639 19.68 -1.65 3.75
C LEU A 639 20.50 -0.55 3.07
N THR A 640 20.26 0.71 3.41
CA THR A 640 21.06 1.84 2.92
C THR A 640 21.88 2.43 4.05
N LEU A 641 23.18 2.57 3.86
CA LEU A 641 24.13 3.10 4.86
C LEU A 641 24.78 4.39 4.36
N ALA A 642 25.08 5.32 5.26
CA ALA A 642 25.75 6.55 4.86
C ALA A 642 27.23 6.29 4.54
N ASN A 643 27.65 6.75 3.37
CA ASN A 643 29.04 6.88 2.99
C ASN A 643 29.23 8.04 1.99
N SER A 644 30.40 8.67 2.06
CA SER A 644 30.80 9.76 1.16
C SER A 644 32.16 9.53 0.49
N GLY A 645 32.91 8.50 0.89
CA GLY A 645 34.21 8.17 0.32
C GLY A 645 34.21 6.91 -0.55
N ASP A 646 35.35 6.63 -1.16
CA ASP A 646 35.57 5.39 -1.93
C ASP A 646 35.57 4.12 -1.06
N SER A 647 35.70 4.30 0.26
CA SER A 647 35.83 3.24 1.25
C SER A 647 34.82 3.45 2.37
N PHE A 648 34.04 2.41 2.68
CA PHE A 648 33.13 2.40 3.81
C PHE A 648 33.88 2.03 5.09
N GLU A 649 33.98 2.96 6.03
CA GLU A 649 34.68 2.74 7.30
C GLU A 649 33.79 2.07 8.35
N ILE A 650 34.30 0.99 8.95
CA ILE A 650 33.64 0.24 10.03
C ILE A 650 34.68 -0.29 11.03
N SER A 651 34.36 -0.28 12.33
CA SER A 651 35.25 -0.85 13.36
C SER A 651 35.09 -2.36 13.49
N SER A 652 36.09 -3.03 14.06
CA SER A 652 36.04 -4.48 14.33
C SER A 652 34.87 -4.88 15.24
N ASP A 653 34.53 -4.03 16.22
CA ASP A 653 33.44 -4.31 17.16
C ASP A 653 32.07 -4.14 16.52
N GLU A 654 31.92 -3.09 15.70
CA GLU A 654 30.72 -2.86 14.92
C GLU A 654 30.49 -3.98 13.91
N LEU A 655 31.56 -4.43 13.25
CA LEU A 655 31.50 -5.55 12.31
C LEU A 655 31.15 -6.88 13.00
N SER A 656 31.68 -7.12 14.20
CA SER A 656 31.34 -8.31 15.00
C SER A 656 29.85 -8.34 15.37
N ALA A 657 29.30 -7.19 15.77
CA ALA A 657 27.91 -7.04 16.20
C ALA A 657 26.96 -6.51 15.10
N ALA A 658 27.33 -6.64 13.81
CA ALA A 658 26.67 -5.92 12.72
C ALA A 658 25.20 -6.31 12.46
N GLY A 659 24.74 -7.45 12.99
CA GLY A 659 23.35 -7.87 12.94
C GLY A 659 22.83 -8.25 11.54
N LEU A 660 23.71 -8.55 10.57
CA LEU A 660 23.33 -8.78 9.17
C LEU A 660 22.58 -10.11 8.93
N GLU A 661 22.46 -10.97 9.93
CA GLU A 661 21.52 -12.11 9.95
C GLU A 661 20.04 -11.68 9.95
N ASN A 662 19.74 -10.40 10.18
CA ASN A 662 18.41 -9.82 10.06
C ASN A 662 18.04 -9.44 8.61
N LEU A 663 18.96 -9.60 7.67
CA LEU A 663 18.64 -9.53 6.25
C LEU A 663 17.79 -10.74 5.82
N ALA A 664 16.98 -10.58 4.77
CA ALA A 664 16.10 -11.60 4.18
C ALA A 664 16.87 -12.66 3.37
N ILE A 665 17.89 -13.28 3.98
CA ILE A 665 18.80 -14.23 3.35
C ILE A 665 18.06 -15.53 3.03
N GLY A 666 18.26 -16.05 1.81
CA GLY A 666 17.66 -17.31 1.35
C GLY A 666 16.25 -17.19 0.78
N GLU A 667 15.69 -15.97 0.72
CA GLU A 667 14.44 -15.72 -0.01
C GLU A 667 14.67 -15.68 -1.53
N LEU A 668 13.58 -15.76 -2.31
CA LEU A 668 13.64 -15.71 -3.79
C LEU A 668 14.34 -14.43 -4.29
N GLU A 669 14.05 -13.31 -3.63
CA GLU A 669 14.72 -12.03 -3.86
C GLU A 669 15.78 -11.84 -2.78
N GLN A 670 17.05 -11.86 -3.16
CA GLN A 670 18.16 -11.71 -2.22
C GLN A 670 18.26 -10.27 -1.70
N PRO A 671 18.69 -10.08 -0.44
CA PRO A 671 18.81 -8.75 0.14
C PRO A 671 19.93 -7.95 -0.51
N LYS A 672 19.84 -6.61 -0.41
CA LYS A 672 20.81 -5.66 -0.95
C LYS A 672 21.25 -4.64 0.08
N ILE A 673 22.54 -4.30 0.06
CA ILE A 673 23.16 -3.25 0.86
C ILE A 673 23.65 -2.14 -0.08
N PHE A 674 23.11 -0.94 0.14
CA PHE A 674 23.42 0.27 -0.60
C PHE A 674 24.21 1.26 0.27
N PHE A 675 24.94 2.14 -0.40
CA PHE A 675 25.61 3.27 0.22
C PHE A 675 25.05 4.58 -0.35
N SER A 676 25.02 5.64 0.46
CA SER A 676 24.44 6.94 0.07
C SER A 676 25.17 7.63 -1.09
N ASN A 677 26.43 7.30 -1.35
CA ASN A 677 27.18 7.73 -2.53
C ASN A 677 27.12 6.71 -3.69
N GLY A 678 26.14 5.78 -3.64
CA GLY A 678 25.86 4.82 -4.68
C GLY A 678 27.05 3.92 -5.00
N GLN A 679 27.48 3.95 -6.26
CA GLN A 679 28.53 3.09 -6.79
C GLN A 679 29.95 3.56 -6.45
N GLU A 680 30.13 4.72 -5.82
CA GLU A 680 31.47 5.24 -5.46
C GLU A 680 32.14 4.41 -4.36
N THR A 681 31.36 3.77 -3.48
CA THR A 681 31.90 2.86 -2.46
C THR A 681 32.42 1.57 -3.08
N LYS A 682 33.75 1.41 -3.15
CA LYS A 682 34.43 0.25 -3.74
C LYS A 682 35.14 -0.63 -2.71
N ALA A 683 35.50 -0.09 -1.56
CA ALA A 683 36.23 -0.83 -0.52
C ALA A 683 35.57 -0.71 0.85
N ILE A 684 35.95 -1.59 1.78
CA ILE A 684 35.69 -1.42 3.21
C ILE A 684 37.00 -1.03 3.88
N LYS A 685 37.00 0.01 4.73
CA LYS A 685 38.10 0.32 5.64
C LYS A 685 37.79 -0.26 7.02
N ILE A 686 38.64 -1.14 7.52
CA ILE A 686 38.46 -1.75 8.85
C ILE A 686 39.39 -1.07 9.85
N LYS A 687 38.80 -0.53 10.91
CA LYS A 687 39.55 -0.01 12.07
C LYS A 687 39.52 -1.02 13.21
N LEU A 688 40.68 -1.44 13.69
CA LEU A 688 40.76 -2.29 14.88
C LEU A 688 40.49 -1.45 16.13
N GLU A 689 39.64 -1.98 17.01
CA GLU A 689 39.49 -1.42 18.35
C GLU A 689 40.70 -1.76 19.22
N SER A 690 40.96 -0.91 20.21
CA SER A 690 42.12 -1.01 21.10
C SER A 690 42.25 -2.42 21.72
N GLY A 691 43.41 -3.04 21.54
CA GLY A 691 43.71 -4.38 22.06
C GLY A 691 43.32 -5.54 21.16
N LYS A 692 42.66 -5.29 20.02
CA LYS A 692 42.40 -6.31 18.99
C LYS A 692 43.52 -6.31 17.94
N LYS A 693 43.85 -7.51 17.45
CA LYS A 693 44.85 -7.73 16.39
C LYS A 693 44.25 -8.35 15.11
N GLU A 694 43.10 -9.01 15.26
CA GLU A 694 42.42 -9.76 14.21
C GLU A 694 40.89 -9.61 14.35
N LEU A 695 40.14 -10.01 13.32
CA LEU A 695 38.69 -10.13 13.38
C LEU A 695 38.28 -11.46 14.01
N ASP A 696 37.19 -11.44 14.78
CA ASP A 696 36.53 -12.65 15.25
C ASP A 696 35.66 -13.30 14.14
N SER A 697 35.13 -14.49 14.43
CA SER A 697 34.32 -15.25 13.46
C SER A 697 33.06 -14.51 13.02
N SER A 698 32.41 -13.78 13.93
CA SER A 698 31.19 -13.03 13.63
C SER A 698 31.48 -11.86 12.70
N ALA A 699 32.58 -11.13 12.96
CA ALA A 699 33.05 -10.06 12.11
C ALA A 699 33.41 -10.56 10.70
N ILE A 700 34.06 -11.73 10.59
CA ILE A 700 34.36 -12.34 9.29
C ILE A 700 33.08 -12.72 8.54
N GLU A 701 32.08 -13.27 9.22
CA GLU A 701 30.79 -13.62 8.61
C GLU A 701 30.05 -12.37 8.10
N ASN A 702 29.98 -11.32 8.91
CA ASN A 702 29.33 -10.07 8.54
C ASN A 702 30.07 -9.35 7.39
N LEU A 703 31.41 -9.40 7.39
CA LEU A 703 32.22 -8.92 6.27
C LEU A 703 31.88 -9.63 4.97
N ARG A 704 31.74 -10.97 5.00
CA ARG A 704 31.31 -11.76 3.84
C ARG A 704 29.92 -11.32 3.36
N LYS A 705 28.98 -11.06 4.27
CA LYS A 705 27.63 -10.58 3.94
C LYS A 705 27.66 -9.19 3.28
N PHE A 706 28.50 -8.27 3.74
CA PHE A 706 28.68 -6.96 3.07
C PHE A 706 29.07 -7.13 1.59
N TYR A 707 30.07 -7.95 1.28
CA TYR A 707 30.47 -8.21 -0.11
C TYR A 707 29.47 -9.07 -0.89
N ALA A 708 28.72 -9.94 -0.22
CA ALA A 708 27.70 -10.77 -0.88
C ALA A 708 26.48 -9.94 -1.32
N TYR A 709 26.11 -8.92 -0.55
CA TYR A 709 24.86 -8.18 -0.74
C TYR A 709 25.05 -6.72 -1.19
N SER A 710 26.28 -6.19 -1.25
CA SER A 710 26.54 -4.89 -1.85
C SER A 710 27.14 -5.01 -3.25
N ASP A 711 26.41 -4.53 -4.25
CA ASP A 711 26.89 -4.56 -5.64
C ASP A 711 28.07 -3.62 -5.87
N SER A 712 28.12 -2.48 -5.17
CA SER A 712 29.23 -1.52 -5.30
C SER A 712 30.57 -2.11 -4.81
N LEU A 713 30.53 -2.88 -3.71
CA LEU A 713 31.69 -3.59 -3.17
C LEU A 713 32.13 -4.78 -4.04
N LYS A 714 31.17 -5.47 -4.70
CA LYS A 714 31.50 -6.52 -5.68
C LYS A 714 32.27 -5.95 -6.86
N VAL A 715 31.82 -4.81 -7.40
CA VAL A 715 32.52 -4.09 -8.47
C VAL A 715 33.92 -3.65 -8.03
N GLY A 716 34.09 -3.29 -6.76
CA GLY A 716 35.39 -2.94 -6.17
C GLY A 716 36.35 -4.12 -5.95
N GLY A 717 35.98 -5.34 -6.36
CA GLY A 717 36.91 -6.48 -6.42
C GLY A 717 37.35 -7.00 -5.05
N LYS A 718 36.49 -6.94 -4.02
CA LYS A 718 36.80 -7.40 -2.66
C LYS A 718 38.01 -6.68 -2.01
N SER A 719 38.18 -5.39 -2.30
CA SER A 719 39.24 -4.55 -1.71
C SER A 719 38.91 -4.13 -0.27
N ILE A 720 39.85 -4.36 0.65
CA ILE A 720 39.77 -3.94 2.06
C ILE A 720 40.98 -3.05 2.37
N LYS A 721 40.74 -1.92 3.01
CA LYS A 721 41.79 -1.04 3.55
C LYS A 721 41.96 -1.28 5.05
N VAL A 722 43.20 -1.41 5.49
CA VAL A 722 43.56 -1.55 6.92
C VAL A 722 44.66 -0.54 7.27
N ASP A 723 44.77 -0.17 8.54
CA ASP A 723 45.85 0.68 9.00
C ASP A 723 47.21 -0.04 8.82
N SER A 724 48.26 0.74 8.52
CA SER A 724 49.57 0.19 8.08
C SER A 724 50.25 -0.70 9.12
N ASP A 725 49.93 -0.52 10.40
CA ASP A 725 50.45 -1.29 11.54
C ASP A 725 49.63 -2.55 11.86
N ALA A 726 48.47 -2.75 11.25
CA ALA A 726 47.57 -3.89 11.47
C ALA A 726 48.03 -5.17 10.73
N THR A 727 49.24 -5.64 11.04
CA THR A 727 49.93 -6.72 10.32
C THR A 727 49.19 -8.06 10.41
N GLU A 728 48.74 -8.46 11.59
CA GLU A 728 48.00 -9.71 11.82
C GLU A 728 46.65 -9.71 11.07
N LEU A 729 45.90 -8.61 11.16
CA LEU A 729 44.65 -8.42 10.41
C LEU A 729 44.87 -8.54 8.90
N LYS A 730 45.93 -7.92 8.37
CA LYS A 730 46.29 -8.01 6.95
C LYS A 730 46.51 -9.46 6.52
N GLN A 731 47.27 -10.23 7.32
CA GLN A 731 47.53 -11.64 7.04
C GLN A 731 46.23 -12.46 7.06
N GLN A 732 45.39 -12.25 8.08
CA GLN A 732 44.10 -12.92 8.21
C GLN A 732 43.20 -12.67 7.00
N LEU A 733 43.02 -11.40 6.60
CA LEU A 733 42.16 -11.02 5.48
C LEU A 733 42.70 -11.50 4.13
N THR A 734 44.02 -11.46 3.93
CA THR A 734 44.67 -12.02 2.74
C THR A 734 44.45 -13.52 2.66
N GLY A 735 44.59 -14.24 3.78
CA GLY A 735 44.30 -15.68 3.87
C GLY A 735 42.84 -16.05 3.59
N LEU A 736 41.90 -15.12 3.83
CA LEU A 736 40.48 -15.26 3.49
C LEU A 736 40.16 -14.90 2.02
N GLY A 737 41.16 -14.48 1.24
CA GLY A 737 41.03 -14.18 -0.20
C GLY A 737 40.58 -12.76 -0.52
N TYR A 738 40.75 -11.81 0.41
CA TYR A 738 40.50 -10.38 0.14
C TYR A 738 41.75 -9.69 -0.43
N LYS A 739 41.55 -8.66 -1.24
CA LYS A 739 42.63 -7.76 -1.67
C LYS A 739 42.84 -6.72 -0.57
N VAL A 740 43.94 -6.80 0.16
CA VAL A 740 44.22 -5.89 1.28
C VAL A 740 45.16 -4.77 0.85
N GLU A 741 44.74 -3.53 1.05
CA GLU A 741 45.51 -2.31 0.80
C GLU A 741 45.84 -1.64 2.15
N GLU A 742 47.06 -1.11 2.28
CA GLU A 742 47.45 -0.34 3.45
C GLU A 742 46.99 1.11 3.29
N ASP A 743 46.33 1.64 4.31
CA ASP A 743 46.02 3.06 4.41
C ASP A 743 47.14 3.76 5.20
N ASN A 744 47.91 4.58 4.50
CA ASN A 744 49.02 5.36 5.08
C ASN A 744 48.52 6.62 5.82
N GLY A 745 47.21 6.85 5.91
CA GLY A 745 46.62 7.96 6.66
C GLY A 745 46.78 9.34 6.01
N LEU A 746 47.37 9.41 4.80
CA LEU A 746 47.59 10.66 4.07
C LEU A 746 46.30 11.10 3.35
N LYS A 747 45.65 12.15 3.85
CA LYS A 747 44.62 12.88 3.10
C LYS A 747 45.30 13.86 2.15
N PHE A 748 45.18 13.64 0.85
CA PHE A 748 45.48 14.69 -0.13
C PHE A 748 44.36 15.74 -0.05
N THR A 749 44.68 16.91 0.51
CA THR A 749 43.80 18.09 0.54
C THR A 749 43.73 18.78 -0.80
#